data_AF-A0A241XSG6-F1
#
_entry.id   AF-A0A241XSG6-F1
#
_cell.length_a   1.000
_cell.length_b   1.000
_cell.length_c   1.000
_cell.angle_alpha   90.00
_cell.angle_beta   90.00
_cell.angle_gamma   90.00
#
_symmetry.space_group_name_H-M   'P 1'
#
loop_
_entity.id
_entity.type
_entity.pdbx_description
1 polymer ?
#
loop_
_entity_poly.entity_id
_entity_poly.type
_entity_poly.pdbx_seq_one_letter_code
_entity_poly.pdbx_strand_id
1 'polypeptide(L)'
;MPTDSYNDLATQAVALWEQIAGRKVDATSYVVQMTEASREINAACDLIRSVVCLEDGFSTILVVRSIFERLSGGGLLEGRSPEAAAALAQLFTKQEVTASTDEYFSYCKRAVAHYRGGDVDGDALAEFVRQQAPLLNLDAFLAMNRLTKLTAFAGEPGLPHEPQLSRFVLAFQTLDQLLQHARVIPEGFSLCAILCESISDSYFVLVVRNGQQVTLLTDKGTFAHPLQQEMMRGRNDRYNQYRIEGSHFPYSLLRIVWADNGRRAVADSARDLAPTERDIPAIGSLSDLAPDELLWLHLLIEQCRIRYFQQKQVEPRLALGSQLQIDHAWLPSQSSNLPAILEGLPHLEVKNSSDLSTDFMHTLEPKWSEKRTPNRWMERRFAAAVPQEALYIPEAAMNNKPLLLEQTSAGVRLERKKPDYMPHGGLTNQVRLTPISSDLLATPEQVARDVHFVARSNQAEVIKVLARQDFEARRIEMLEWFYRKAKKNLPNLLEALLTGDSTPFQLEQPKFEHLYSQLGFRPAGAAARRKVQFEYIPSRKQHPPRKSDGPSLAKTLKLVHLRDLCVCCVLSNWEGAQVFVSVPVANALDIANLTGIAWEKLPEELQYFGMPEVGGNSILERLDPLQNLSNPWNSFAPRFVIPVGLRGLREYRKARGLNTPSADELKNL
;
A
#
# COMPACT_ATOMS: atom_id res chain seq x y z
N MET A 1 42.48 2.78 -5.05
CA MET A 1 43.40 3.64 -5.84
C MET A 1 43.67 4.90 -5.04
N PRO A 2 44.81 5.60 -5.21
CA PRO A 2 45.02 6.89 -4.55
C PRO A 2 44.00 7.88 -5.10
N THR A 3 43.15 8.40 -4.23
CA THR A 3 41.93 9.15 -4.54
C THR A 3 42.18 10.60 -4.96
N ASP A 4 43.36 11.15 -4.69
CA ASP A 4 43.54 12.61 -4.69
C ASP A 4 43.80 13.22 -6.08
N SER A 5 44.42 12.50 -7.03
CA SER A 5 44.80 13.09 -8.33
C SER A 5 43.62 13.32 -9.28
N TYR A 6 42.55 12.54 -9.15
CA TYR A 6 41.39 12.61 -10.05
C TYR A 6 40.27 13.52 -9.54
N ASN A 7 40.27 13.87 -8.25
CA ASN A 7 39.23 14.73 -7.66
C ASN A 7 39.26 16.16 -8.22
N ASP A 8 40.45 16.73 -8.41
CA ASP A 8 40.62 18.05 -9.02
C ASP A 8 40.17 18.05 -10.49
N LEU A 9 40.54 17.00 -11.24
CA LEU A 9 40.15 16.82 -12.64
C LEU A 9 38.64 16.61 -12.79
N ALA A 10 38.02 15.85 -11.87
CA ALA A 10 36.58 15.66 -11.82
C ALA A 10 35.84 16.97 -11.55
N THR A 11 36.32 17.76 -10.57
CA THR A 11 35.76 19.07 -10.24
C THR A 11 35.83 20.02 -11.43
N GLN A 12 36.97 20.02 -12.15
CA GLN A 12 37.14 20.79 -13.37
C GLN A 12 36.21 20.32 -14.49
N ALA A 13 36.06 19.02 -14.69
CA ALA A 13 35.17 18.45 -15.71
C ALA A 13 33.69 18.80 -15.43
N VAL A 14 33.26 18.72 -14.17
CA VAL A 14 31.89 19.10 -13.76
C VAL A 14 31.65 20.59 -13.97
N ALA A 15 32.58 21.47 -13.58
CA ALA A 15 32.45 22.91 -13.77
C ALA A 15 32.34 23.29 -15.26
N LEU A 16 33.12 22.65 -16.12
CA LEU A 16 33.04 22.84 -17.57
C LEU A 16 31.72 22.31 -18.13
N TRP A 17 31.23 21.17 -17.63
CA TRP A 17 29.92 20.65 -17.99
C TRP A 17 28.79 21.61 -17.60
N GLU A 18 28.81 22.19 -16.39
CA GLU A 18 27.80 23.15 -15.94
C GLU A 18 27.72 24.39 -16.84
N GLN A 19 28.86 24.84 -17.38
CA GLN A 19 28.90 25.91 -18.38
C GLN A 19 28.25 25.51 -19.70
N ILE A 20 28.43 24.28 -20.16
CA ILE A 20 27.79 23.74 -21.37
C ILE A 20 26.28 23.55 -21.16
N ALA A 21 25.90 23.00 -20.01
CA ALA A 21 24.50 22.77 -19.65
C ALA A 21 23.74 24.07 -19.38
N GLY A 22 24.45 25.14 -18.99
CA GLY A 22 23.87 26.43 -18.62
C GLY A 22 23.16 26.42 -17.26
N ARG A 23 23.44 25.40 -16.43
CA ARG A 23 22.90 25.22 -15.08
C ARG A 23 23.88 24.43 -14.24
N LYS A 24 23.77 24.60 -12.92
CA LYS A 24 24.46 23.70 -12.00
C LYS A 24 23.86 22.31 -12.04
N VAL A 25 24.70 21.32 -11.79
CA VAL A 25 24.31 19.90 -11.70
C VAL A 25 23.41 19.67 -10.47
N ASP A 26 23.65 20.39 -9.37
CA ASP A 26 22.89 20.32 -8.11
C ASP A 26 21.62 21.20 -8.07
N ALA A 27 21.30 21.91 -9.15
CA ALA A 27 20.18 22.85 -9.19
C ALA A 27 18.83 22.14 -8.96
N THR A 28 18.09 22.57 -7.93
CA THR A 28 16.76 22.06 -7.58
C THR A 28 15.62 22.70 -8.38
N SER A 29 15.88 23.82 -9.06
CA SER A 29 14.93 24.47 -9.97
C SER A 29 15.67 25.09 -11.15
N TYR A 30 15.14 24.90 -12.36
CA TYR A 30 15.73 25.39 -13.61
C TYR A 30 14.65 25.50 -14.71
N VAL A 31 14.89 26.37 -15.69
CA VAL A 31 13.98 26.57 -16.83
C VAL A 31 14.38 25.62 -17.96
N VAL A 32 13.44 24.78 -18.40
CA VAL A 32 13.66 23.81 -19.48
C VAL A 32 12.94 24.26 -20.73
N GLN A 33 13.67 24.41 -21.83
CA GLN A 33 13.06 24.46 -23.15
C GLN A 33 12.60 23.05 -23.53
N MET A 34 11.40 22.88 -24.08
CA MET A 34 10.84 21.57 -24.42
C MET A 34 11.42 20.97 -25.71
N THR A 35 12.73 21.14 -25.94
CA THR A 35 13.48 20.56 -27.06
C THR A 35 14.13 19.23 -26.66
N GLU A 36 14.40 18.37 -27.64
CA GLU A 36 15.08 17.08 -27.42
C GLU A 36 16.47 17.26 -26.78
N ALA A 37 17.28 18.17 -27.32
CA ALA A 37 18.60 18.51 -26.76
C ALA A 37 18.51 18.93 -25.29
N SER A 38 17.50 19.72 -24.92
CA SER A 38 17.32 20.13 -23.51
C SER A 38 16.93 18.97 -22.61
N ARG A 39 16.13 18.00 -23.09
CA ARG A 39 15.78 16.79 -22.31
C ARG A 39 17.01 15.91 -22.06
N GLU A 40 17.80 15.65 -23.10
CA GLU A 40 19.03 14.85 -22.98
C GLU A 40 20.07 15.51 -22.08
N ILE A 41 20.26 16.84 -22.19
CA ILE A 41 21.16 17.59 -21.29
C ILE A 41 20.68 17.53 -19.84
N ASN A 42 19.36 17.59 -19.60
CA ASN A 42 18.82 17.47 -18.26
C ASN A 42 19.02 16.08 -17.68
N ALA A 43 18.76 15.02 -18.46
CA ALA A 43 19.02 13.64 -18.06
C ALA A 43 20.52 13.42 -17.76
N ALA A 44 21.39 14.01 -18.57
CA ALA A 44 22.83 14.00 -18.34
C ALA A 44 23.23 14.71 -17.03
N CYS A 45 22.61 15.85 -16.70
CA CYS A 45 22.84 16.50 -15.41
C CYS A 45 22.41 15.60 -14.24
N ASP A 46 21.29 14.88 -14.35
CA ASP A 46 20.87 13.95 -13.29
C ASP A 46 21.84 12.77 -13.11
N LEU A 47 22.45 12.28 -14.19
CA LEU A 47 23.50 11.25 -14.14
C LEU A 47 24.80 11.79 -13.52
N ILE A 48 25.24 12.98 -13.93
CA ILE A 48 26.45 13.60 -13.38
C ILE A 48 26.27 13.93 -11.90
N ARG A 49 25.08 14.37 -11.48
CA ARG A 49 24.76 14.55 -10.07
C ARG A 49 24.93 13.24 -9.30
N SER A 50 24.44 12.14 -9.87
CA SER A 50 24.47 10.83 -9.23
C SER A 50 25.90 10.32 -9.04
N VAL A 51 26.80 10.52 -10.02
CA VAL A 51 28.21 10.10 -9.90
C VAL A 51 29.02 10.99 -8.95
N VAL A 52 28.75 12.30 -8.92
CA VAL A 52 29.43 13.23 -8.00
C VAL A 52 29.13 12.89 -6.54
N CYS A 53 27.91 12.46 -6.23
CA CYS A 53 27.54 11.99 -4.90
C CYS A 53 28.30 10.73 -4.44
N LEU A 54 29.03 10.05 -5.34
CA LEU A 54 29.82 8.86 -5.00
C LEU A 54 31.22 9.21 -4.48
N GLU A 55 31.64 10.47 -4.61
CA GLU A 55 32.97 10.95 -4.18
C GLU A 55 34.15 10.20 -4.84
N ASP A 56 33.93 9.62 -6.03
CA ASP A 56 34.98 8.97 -6.83
C ASP A 56 35.30 9.81 -8.08
N GLY A 57 36.47 10.46 -8.05
CA GLY A 57 36.90 11.36 -9.12
C GLY A 57 37.05 10.68 -10.48
N PHE A 58 37.54 9.43 -10.52
CA PHE A 58 37.73 8.73 -11.79
C PHE A 58 36.40 8.31 -12.45
N SER A 59 35.46 7.76 -11.68
CA SER A 59 34.11 7.45 -12.17
C SER A 59 33.39 8.70 -12.67
N THR A 60 33.58 9.83 -11.97
CA THR A 60 33.03 11.13 -12.41
C THR A 60 33.57 11.52 -13.78
N ILE A 61 34.89 11.44 -13.98
CA ILE A 61 35.52 11.74 -15.28
C ILE A 61 35.00 10.81 -16.37
N LEU A 62 34.91 9.50 -16.10
CA LEU A 62 34.41 8.50 -17.06
C LEU A 62 32.97 8.81 -17.52
N VAL A 63 32.08 9.12 -16.58
CA VAL A 63 30.67 9.40 -16.86
C VAL A 63 30.53 10.73 -17.63
N VAL A 64 31.19 11.81 -17.18
CA VAL A 64 31.12 13.10 -17.87
C VAL A 64 31.68 12.97 -19.29
N ARG A 65 32.79 12.23 -19.48
CA ARG A 65 33.37 11.97 -20.80
C ARG A 65 32.41 11.21 -21.71
N SER A 66 31.84 10.11 -21.24
CA SER A 66 30.90 9.29 -22.01
C SER A 66 29.67 10.09 -22.45
N ILE A 67 29.12 10.89 -21.54
CA ILE A 67 28.00 11.78 -21.82
C ILE A 67 28.40 12.84 -22.86
N PHE A 68 29.56 13.49 -22.67
CA PHE A 68 30.04 14.53 -23.57
C PHE A 68 30.27 14.00 -24.98
N GLU A 69 30.92 12.85 -25.14
CA GLU A 69 31.16 12.21 -26.43
C GLU A 69 29.84 11.81 -27.11
N ARG A 70 28.89 11.23 -26.35
CA ARG A 70 27.55 10.86 -26.85
C ARG A 70 26.75 12.05 -27.36
N LEU A 71 26.67 13.13 -26.57
CA LEU A 71 25.90 14.31 -26.95
C LEU A 71 26.59 15.14 -28.05
N SER A 72 27.92 15.19 -28.06
CA SER A 72 28.68 15.85 -29.14
C SER A 72 28.51 15.11 -30.46
N GLY A 73 28.62 13.77 -30.46
CA GLY A 73 28.41 12.95 -31.66
C GLY A 73 26.99 13.03 -32.22
N GLY A 74 26.01 13.29 -31.36
CA GLY A 74 24.61 13.53 -31.76
C GLY A 74 24.29 14.98 -32.15
N GLY A 75 25.26 15.91 -32.14
CA GLY A 75 25.04 17.33 -32.45
C GLY A 75 24.22 18.10 -31.42
N LEU A 76 23.97 17.52 -30.23
CA LEU A 76 23.07 18.09 -29.21
C LEU A 76 23.72 19.21 -28.39
N LEU A 77 25.04 19.40 -28.52
CA LEU A 77 25.81 20.46 -27.85
C LEU A 77 26.11 21.66 -28.78
N GLU A 78 25.65 21.65 -30.04
CA GLU A 78 25.91 22.73 -30.98
C GLU A 78 25.39 24.09 -30.47
N GLY A 79 26.25 25.12 -30.55
CA GLY A 79 25.93 26.47 -30.10
C GLY A 79 25.97 26.69 -28.57
N ARG A 80 26.29 25.66 -27.76
CA ARG A 80 26.37 25.77 -26.30
C ARG A 80 27.82 25.86 -25.82
N SER A 81 28.19 27.03 -25.30
CA SER A 81 29.50 27.32 -24.68
C SER A 81 30.68 26.61 -25.39
N PRO A 82 31.00 26.99 -26.65
CA PRO A 82 32.00 26.28 -27.45
C PRO A 82 33.40 26.29 -26.78
N GLU A 83 33.70 27.34 -26.01
CA GLU A 83 34.94 27.44 -25.23
C GLU A 83 34.99 26.36 -24.13
N ALA A 84 33.91 26.17 -23.39
CA ALA A 84 33.82 25.15 -22.35
C ALA A 84 33.85 23.72 -22.95
N ALA A 85 33.18 23.51 -24.08
CA ALA A 85 33.22 22.23 -24.81
C ALA A 85 34.64 21.91 -25.30
N ALA A 86 35.36 22.89 -25.84
CA ALA A 86 36.75 22.72 -26.26
C ALA A 86 37.69 22.45 -25.08
N ALA A 87 37.53 23.18 -23.97
CA ALA A 87 38.30 22.95 -22.75
C ALA A 87 38.04 21.56 -22.14
N LEU A 88 36.79 21.10 -22.18
CA LEU A 88 36.40 19.77 -21.69
C LEU A 88 36.99 18.66 -22.57
N ALA A 89 36.97 18.83 -23.90
CA ALA A 89 37.63 17.93 -24.82
C ALA A 89 39.15 17.85 -24.57
N GLN A 90 39.81 19.01 -24.37
CA GLN A 90 41.23 19.06 -24.03
C GLN A 90 41.53 18.34 -22.70
N LEU A 91 40.67 18.49 -21.69
CA LEU A 91 40.81 17.79 -20.41
C LEU A 91 40.82 16.27 -20.60
N PHE A 92 39.95 15.73 -21.47
CA PHE A 92 39.90 14.28 -21.74
C PHE A 92 41.07 13.76 -22.58
N THR A 93 41.77 14.62 -23.30
CA THR A 93 43.02 14.27 -24.04
C THR A 93 44.29 14.29 -23.18
N LYS A 94 44.21 14.67 -21.90
CA LYS A 94 45.36 14.57 -20.98
C LYS A 94 45.81 13.12 -20.90
N GLN A 95 47.12 12.89 -20.99
CA GLN A 95 47.71 11.55 -21.05
C GLN A 95 47.27 10.65 -19.87
N GLU A 96 47.21 11.20 -18.65
CA GLU A 96 46.76 10.50 -17.45
C GLU A 96 45.32 9.99 -17.58
N VAL A 97 44.41 10.87 -18.03
CA VAL A 97 43.00 10.53 -18.25
C VAL A 97 42.87 9.49 -19.35
N THR A 98 43.52 9.71 -20.50
CA THR A 98 43.44 8.80 -21.64
C THR A 98 43.96 7.40 -21.27
N ALA A 99 45.13 7.30 -20.63
CA ALA A 99 45.72 6.04 -20.21
C ALA A 99 44.80 5.25 -19.26
N SER A 100 44.26 5.89 -18.21
CA SER A 100 43.35 5.21 -17.28
C SER A 100 42.00 4.86 -17.90
N THR A 101 41.46 5.68 -18.82
CA THR A 101 40.24 5.31 -19.55
C THR A 101 40.45 4.11 -20.48
N ASP A 102 41.58 4.04 -21.18
CA ASP A 102 41.89 2.93 -22.08
C ASP A 102 42.13 1.63 -21.30
N GLU A 103 42.80 1.73 -20.14
CA GLU A 103 42.96 0.61 -19.21
C GLU A 103 41.60 0.11 -18.70
N TYR A 104 40.71 1.02 -18.31
CA TYR A 104 39.36 0.70 -17.87
C TYR A 104 38.56 -0.02 -18.96
N PHE A 105 38.53 0.51 -20.19
CA PHE A 105 37.83 -0.14 -21.29
C PHE A 105 38.45 -1.49 -21.67
N SER A 106 39.77 -1.61 -21.63
CA SER A 106 40.46 -2.88 -21.83
C SER A 106 40.09 -3.91 -20.76
N TYR A 107 39.99 -3.48 -19.51
CA TYR A 107 39.50 -4.31 -18.41
C TYR A 107 38.07 -4.81 -18.65
N CYS A 108 37.12 -3.92 -18.99
CA CYS A 108 35.74 -4.30 -19.27
C CYS A 108 35.61 -5.29 -20.45
N LYS A 109 36.39 -5.10 -21.52
CA LYS A 109 36.42 -6.05 -22.65
C LYS A 109 36.90 -7.43 -22.21
N ARG A 110 38.00 -7.49 -21.44
CA ARG A 110 38.54 -8.74 -20.91
C ARG A 110 37.54 -9.45 -19.99
N ALA A 111 36.81 -8.70 -19.18
CA ALA A 111 35.78 -9.25 -18.30
C ALA A 111 34.65 -9.95 -19.10
N VAL A 112 34.10 -9.29 -20.12
CA VAL A 112 33.04 -9.89 -20.96
C VAL A 112 33.57 -11.10 -21.73
N ALA A 113 34.78 -11.01 -22.30
CA ALA A 113 35.40 -12.11 -23.04
C ALA A 113 35.70 -13.32 -22.14
N HIS A 114 36.08 -13.09 -20.88
CA HIS A 114 36.36 -14.14 -19.90
C HIS A 114 35.14 -15.07 -19.70
N TYR A 115 33.95 -14.51 -19.53
CA TYR A 115 32.73 -15.31 -19.31
C TYR A 115 32.23 -16.02 -20.57
N ARG A 116 32.54 -15.50 -21.76
CA ARG A 116 32.13 -16.09 -23.04
C ARG A 116 33.13 -17.11 -23.60
N GLY A 117 34.26 -17.32 -22.93
CA GLY A 117 35.22 -18.38 -23.27
C GLY A 117 36.19 -18.07 -24.42
N GLY A 118 36.41 -16.79 -24.76
CA GLY A 118 37.35 -16.38 -25.82
C GLY A 118 36.73 -15.49 -26.91
N ASP A 119 37.56 -15.03 -27.86
CA ASP A 119 37.34 -13.89 -28.78
C ASP A 119 35.88 -13.70 -29.25
N VAL A 120 35.20 -12.81 -28.54
CA VAL A 120 33.93 -12.23 -28.95
C VAL A 120 34.26 -11.08 -29.90
N ASP A 121 33.65 -11.09 -31.08
CA ASP A 121 33.82 -10.13 -32.18
C ASP A 121 34.32 -8.74 -31.73
N GLY A 122 35.61 -8.48 -31.95
CA GLY A 122 36.38 -7.49 -31.18
C GLY A 122 35.92 -6.05 -31.36
N ASP A 123 35.40 -5.69 -32.53
CA ASP A 123 34.99 -4.32 -32.85
C ASP A 123 33.62 -3.97 -32.26
N ALA A 124 32.64 -4.88 -32.38
CA ALA A 124 31.31 -4.68 -31.81
C ALA A 124 31.34 -4.64 -30.28
N LEU A 125 32.13 -5.53 -29.66
CA LEU A 125 32.34 -5.51 -28.20
C LEU A 125 33.10 -4.25 -27.77
N ALA A 126 34.07 -3.79 -28.57
CA ALA A 126 34.81 -2.57 -28.29
C ALA A 126 33.93 -1.32 -28.32
N GLU A 127 33.05 -1.23 -29.30
CA GLU A 127 32.08 -0.14 -29.42
C GLU A 127 31.07 -0.17 -28.26
N PHE A 128 30.50 -1.34 -27.97
CA PHE A 128 29.61 -1.53 -26.82
C PHE A 128 30.26 -1.07 -25.51
N VAL A 129 31.48 -1.53 -25.20
CA VAL A 129 32.18 -1.18 -23.96
C VAL A 129 32.42 0.33 -23.86
N ARG A 130 32.83 0.98 -24.96
CA ARG A 130 33.05 2.43 -24.97
C ARG A 130 31.75 3.21 -24.71
N GLN A 131 30.64 2.75 -25.25
CA GLN A 131 29.35 3.43 -25.12
C GLN A 131 28.68 3.18 -23.77
N GLN A 132 28.72 1.95 -23.25
CA GLN A 132 27.88 1.52 -22.14
C GLN A 132 28.62 1.35 -20.80
N ALA A 133 29.90 0.96 -20.81
CA ALA A 133 30.60 0.59 -19.57
C ALA A 133 30.59 1.68 -18.48
N PRO A 134 30.81 2.97 -18.79
CA PRO A 134 30.79 4.03 -17.76
C PRO A 134 29.43 4.16 -17.08
N LEU A 135 28.33 4.04 -17.84
CA LEU A 135 26.97 4.11 -17.30
C LEU A 135 26.60 2.86 -16.52
N LEU A 136 27.02 1.67 -17.00
CA LEU A 136 26.83 0.41 -16.27
C LEU A 136 27.62 0.38 -14.97
N ASN A 137 28.81 0.99 -14.91
CA ASN A 137 29.58 1.12 -13.68
C ASN A 137 28.90 2.04 -12.67
N LEU A 138 28.39 3.19 -13.13
CA LEU A 138 27.58 4.08 -12.30
C LEU A 138 26.35 3.35 -11.76
N ASP A 139 25.61 2.63 -12.62
CA ASP A 139 24.43 1.87 -12.19
C ASP A 139 24.79 0.75 -11.21
N ALA A 140 25.86 -0.01 -11.44
CA ALA A 140 26.32 -1.05 -10.51
C ALA A 140 26.68 -0.47 -9.13
N PHE A 141 27.28 0.73 -9.09
CA PHE A 141 27.55 1.43 -7.84
C PHE A 141 26.24 1.87 -7.16
N LEU A 142 25.33 2.50 -7.89
CA LEU A 142 24.03 2.94 -7.36
C LEU A 142 23.17 1.74 -6.92
N ALA A 143 23.31 0.60 -7.59
CA ALA A 143 22.65 -0.64 -7.21
C ALA A 143 23.04 -1.09 -5.80
N MET A 144 24.26 -0.84 -5.35
CA MET A 144 24.65 -1.13 -3.96
C MET A 144 23.82 -0.36 -2.93
N ASN A 145 23.24 0.79 -3.30
CA ASN A 145 22.33 1.55 -2.44
C ASN A 145 20.85 1.18 -2.64
N ARG A 146 20.48 0.72 -3.83
CA ARG A 146 19.10 0.35 -4.20
C ARG A 146 18.73 -1.08 -3.77
N LEU A 147 19.65 -2.03 -3.89
CA LEU A 147 19.39 -3.44 -3.60
C LEU A 147 19.16 -3.66 -2.10
N THR A 148 18.25 -4.57 -1.78
CA THR A 148 18.09 -5.04 -0.41
C THR A 148 19.26 -5.94 -0.07
N LYS A 149 20.02 -5.59 0.96
CA LYS A 149 21.22 -6.31 1.42
C LYS A 149 20.99 -6.85 2.82
N LEU A 150 21.07 -8.17 2.99
CA LEU A 150 20.81 -8.81 4.27
C LEU A 150 21.80 -9.95 4.51
N THR A 151 22.32 -10.07 5.72
CA THR A 151 23.18 -11.18 6.14
C THR A 151 22.31 -12.34 6.63
N ALA A 152 22.35 -13.46 5.90
CA ALA A 152 21.65 -14.69 6.23
C ALA A 152 22.36 -15.44 7.37
N PHE A 153 23.65 -15.73 7.20
CA PHE A 153 24.46 -16.39 8.21
C PHE A 153 25.58 -15.43 8.64
N ALA A 154 25.65 -15.13 9.93
CA ALA A 154 26.76 -14.41 10.52
C ALA A 154 27.86 -15.42 10.90
N GLY A 155 29.12 -15.01 10.77
CA GLY A 155 30.25 -15.86 11.13
C GLY A 155 31.58 -15.20 10.77
N GLU A 156 32.68 -15.90 11.02
CA GLU A 156 34.01 -15.39 10.70
C GLU A 156 34.23 -15.32 9.18
N PRO A 157 34.81 -14.21 8.67
CA PRO A 157 35.25 -14.11 7.29
C PRO A 157 36.27 -15.19 6.94
N GLY A 158 36.25 -15.64 5.70
CA GLY A 158 37.16 -16.65 5.20
C GLY A 158 38.61 -16.19 5.14
N LEU A 159 39.50 -17.15 4.87
CA LEU A 159 40.90 -16.85 4.59
C LEU A 159 41.02 -16.01 3.31
N PRO A 160 42.04 -15.15 3.18
CA PRO A 160 42.24 -14.35 1.98
C PRO A 160 42.58 -15.24 0.79
N HIS A 161 41.60 -15.52 -0.06
CA HIS A 161 41.75 -16.18 -1.34
C HIS A 161 40.85 -15.51 -2.39
N GLU A 162 41.09 -15.82 -3.65
CA GLU A 162 40.30 -15.27 -4.75
C GLU A 162 38.88 -15.88 -4.74
N PRO A 163 37.82 -15.06 -4.67
CA PRO A 163 36.45 -15.55 -4.60
C PRO A 163 36.05 -16.26 -5.89
N GLN A 164 35.41 -17.42 -5.78
CA GLN A 164 34.91 -18.17 -6.93
C GLN A 164 33.58 -17.61 -7.42
N LEU A 165 33.29 -17.71 -8.72
CA LEU A 165 32.02 -17.31 -9.29
C LEU A 165 31.34 -18.52 -9.94
N SER A 166 30.10 -18.81 -9.53
CA SER A 166 29.28 -19.85 -10.16
C SER A 166 29.08 -19.55 -11.65
N ARG A 167 29.29 -20.55 -12.50
CA ARG A 167 29.02 -20.45 -13.95
C ARG A 167 27.54 -20.48 -14.30
N PHE A 168 26.71 -21.02 -13.40
CA PHE A 168 25.27 -21.19 -13.63
C PHE A 168 24.46 -20.18 -12.84
N VAL A 169 23.35 -19.76 -13.45
CA VAL A 169 22.29 -18.98 -12.79
C VAL A 169 21.28 -19.96 -12.24
N LEU A 170 21.36 -20.21 -10.94
CA LEU A 170 20.59 -21.25 -10.26
C LEU A 170 19.14 -20.80 -10.02
N ALA A 171 18.21 -21.74 -10.05
CA ALA A 171 16.78 -21.49 -9.86
C ALA A 171 16.28 -22.16 -8.59
N PHE A 172 15.47 -21.44 -7.80
CA PHE A 172 14.83 -21.97 -6.61
C PHE A 172 13.35 -21.57 -6.59
N GLN A 173 12.51 -22.40 -5.97
CA GLN A 173 11.08 -22.08 -5.80
C GLN A 173 10.84 -21.24 -4.55
N THR A 174 11.69 -21.39 -3.53
CA THR A 174 11.60 -20.63 -2.29
C THR A 174 12.96 -20.17 -1.82
N LEU A 175 12.98 -19.11 -1.02
CA LEU A 175 14.20 -18.59 -0.43
C LEU A 175 14.80 -19.56 0.62
N ASP A 176 13.98 -20.34 1.30
CA ASP A 176 14.46 -21.38 2.23
C ASP A 176 15.33 -22.43 1.54
N GLN A 177 14.97 -22.84 0.31
CA GLN A 177 15.79 -23.74 -0.50
C GLN A 177 17.13 -23.09 -0.86
N LEU A 178 17.12 -21.80 -1.23
CA LEU A 178 18.35 -21.05 -1.49
C LEU A 178 19.24 -20.99 -0.24
N LEU A 179 18.68 -20.73 0.94
CA LEU A 179 19.44 -20.63 2.19
C LEU A 179 20.08 -21.96 2.60
N GLN A 180 19.39 -23.08 2.39
CA GLN A 180 19.96 -24.41 2.57
C GLN A 180 21.18 -24.61 1.65
N HIS A 181 21.07 -24.17 0.40
CA HIS A 181 22.16 -24.29 -0.57
C HIS A 181 23.32 -23.32 -0.30
N ALA A 182 23.04 -22.10 0.17
CA ALA A 182 24.05 -21.07 0.40
C ALA A 182 25.12 -21.46 1.44
N ARG A 183 24.82 -22.44 2.32
CA ARG A 183 25.80 -23.00 3.26
C ARG A 183 26.80 -23.97 2.65
N VAL A 184 26.59 -24.43 1.41
CA VAL A 184 27.44 -25.43 0.74
C VAL A 184 28.05 -24.94 -0.58
N ILE A 185 27.73 -23.71 -1.01
CA ILE A 185 28.42 -23.09 -2.14
C ILE A 185 29.87 -22.76 -1.78
N PRO A 186 30.83 -22.82 -2.73
CA PRO A 186 32.17 -22.31 -2.51
C PRO A 186 32.17 -20.84 -2.07
N GLU A 187 33.25 -20.42 -1.43
CA GLU A 187 33.43 -19.00 -1.09
C GLU A 187 33.55 -18.16 -2.36
N GLY A 188 32.80 -17.05 -2.39
CA GLY A 188 32.65 -16.19 -3.55
C GLY A 188 31.20 -15.85 -3.85
N PHE A 189 30.80 -15.94 -5.11
CA PHE A 189 29.58 -15.36 -5.66
C PHE A 189 28.73 -16.41 -6.39
N SER A 190 27.42 -16.39 -6.15
CA SER A 190 26.45 -17.19 -6.89
C SER A 190 25.23 -16.35 -7.22
N LEU A 191 24.84 -16.33 -8.50
CA LEU A 191 23.62 -15.67 -8.94
C LEU A 191 22.48 -16.67 -8.97
N CYS A 192 21.39 -16.33 -8.27
CA CYS A 192 20.23 -17.19 -8.11
C CYS A 192 18.94 -16.44 -8.48
N ALA A 193 17.95 -17.14 -9.00
CA ALA A 193 16.61 -16.65 -9.25
C ALA A 193 15.61 -17.37 -8.34
N ILE A 194 14.70 -16.62 -7.71
CA ILE A 194 13.53 -17.16 -7.01
C ILE A 194 12.36 -17.10 -7.99
N LEU A 195 11.86 -18.27 -8.39
CA LEU A 195 10.74 -18.43 -9.31
C LEU A 195 9.44 -18.49 -8.51
N CYS A 196 8.61 -17.46 -8.66
CA CYS A 196 7.30 -17.41 -8.02
C CYS A 196 6.21 -17.98 -8.94
N GLU A 197 5.03 -18.32 -8.37
CA GLU A 197 3.88 -18.78 -9.16
C GLU A 197 3.51 -17.79 -10.28
N SER A 198 3.57 -16.50 -9.99
CA SER A 198 3.54 -15.44 -10.99
C SER A 198 4.95 -15.09 -11.44
N ILE A 199 5.23 -15.20 -12.73
CA ILE A 199 6.56 -14.92 -13.27
C ILE A 199 7.01 -13.47 -13.03
N SER A 200 6.07 -12.51 -13.01
CA SER A 200 6.36 -11.09 -12.74
C SER A 200 6.87 -10.84 -11.32
N ASP A 201 6.49 -11.68 -10.36
CA ASP A 201 6.91 -11.60 -8.97
C ASP A 201 8.31 -12.21 -8.74
N SER A 202 8.86 -12.92 -9.74
CA SER A 202 10.18 -13.53 -9.66
C SER A 202 11.29 -12.48 -9.53
N TYR A 203 12.34 -12.82 -8.78
CA TYR A 203 13.42 -11.89 -8.44
C TYR A 203 14.77 -12.58 -8.35
N PHE A 204 15.82 -11.78 -8.46
CA PHE A 204 17.19 -12.29 -8.41
C PHE A 204 17.81 -12.04 -7.03
N VAL A 205 18.69 -12.95 -6.65
CA VAL A 205 19.48 -12.91 -5.42
C VAL A 205 20.93 -13.20 -5.79
N LEU A 206 21.81 -12.23 -5.58
CA LEU A 206 23.25 -12.44 -5.57
C LEU A 206 23.66 -12.90 -4.16
N VAL A 207 24.11 -14.14 -4.06
CA VAL A 207 24.65 -14.71 -2.83
C VAL A 207 26.16 -14.42 -2.78
N VAL A 208 26.59 -13.82 -1.68
CA VAL A 208 28.00 -13.58 -1.37
C VAL A 208 28.38 -14.43 -0.17
N ARG A 209 29.30 -15.37 -0.34
CA ARG A 209 29.84 -16.18 0.75
C ARG A 209 31.29 -15.81 1.01
N ASN A 210 31.59 -15.38 2.23
CA ASN A 210 32.94 -15.13 2.71
C ASN A 210 33.14 -15.90 4.03
N GLY A 211 33.82 -17.03 3.98
CA GLY A 211 33.94 -17.97 5.10
C GLY A 211 32.59 -18.53 5.54
N GLN A 212 32.24 -18.23 6.80
CA GLN A 212 30.94 -18.58 7.39
C GLN A 212 29.87 -17.51 7.16
N GLN A 213 30.28 -16.30 6.74
CA GLN A 213 29.36 -15.21 6.46
C GLN A 213 28.69 -15.41 5.10
N VAL A 214 27.35 -15.31 5.07
CA VAL A 214 26.56 -15.31 3.84
C VAL A 214 25.69 -14.08 3.79
N THR A 215 25.88 -13.27 2.76
CA THR A 215 25.12 -12.05 2.49
C THR A 215 24.33 -12.21 1.21
N LEU A 216 23.08 -11.76 1.21
CA LEU A 216 22.18 -11.75 0.06
C LEU A 216 21.98 -10.32 -0.42
N LEU A 217 22.06 -10.11 -1.73
CA LEU A 217 21.68 -8.87 -2.38
C LEU A 217 20.55 -9.17 -3.36
N THR A 218 19.43 -8.48 -3.26
CA THR A 218 18.25 -8.77 -4.08
C THR A 218 17.54 -7.51 -4.57
N ASP A 219 16.95 -7.62 -5.75
CA ASP A 219 16.07 -6.62 -6.34
C ASP A 219 14.58 -6.90 -6.08
N LYS A 220 14.28 -7.76 -5.10
CA LYS A 220 12.93 -7.95 -4.61
C LYS A 220 12.31 -6.59 -4.26
N GLY A 221 11.09 -6.36 -4.75
CA GLY A 221 10.38 -5.10 -4.55
C GLY A 221 10.24 -4.76 -3.07
N THR A 222 10.48 -3.48 -2.73
CA THR A 222 10.21 -2.96 -1.40
C THR A 222 8.78 -2.46 -1.34
N PHE A 223 8.06 -2.88 -0.30
CA PHE A 223 6.64 -2.58 -0.15
C PHE A 223 6.41 -1.76 1.14
N ALA A 224 5.47 -0.82 1.10
CA ALA A 224 5.03 -0.05 2.25
C ALA A 224 4.43 -0.96 3.34
N HIS A 225 3.76 -2.04 2.93
CA HIS A 225 3.18 -3.02 3.84
C HIS A 225 3.07 -4.41 3.18
N PRO A 226 2.98 -5.50 3.96
CA PRO A 226 3.09 -6.87 3.44
C PRO A 226 1.99 -7.27 2.46
N LEU A 227 0.83 -6.60 2.52
CA LEU A 227 -0.31 -6.86 1.63
C LEU A 227 -0.21 -6.11 0.29
N GLN A 228 0.71 -5.17 0.14
CA GLN A 228 0.76 -4.26 -1.01
C GLN A 228 1.02 -5.02 -2.32
N GLN A 229 1.92 -6.01 -2.30
CA GLN A 229 2.27 -6.78 -3.48
C GLN A 229 1.05 -7.47 -4.07
N GLU A 230 0.29 -8.19 -3.23
CA GLU A 230 -0.96 -8.86 -3.64
C GLU A 230 -2.00 -7.86 -4.14
N MET A 231 -2.17 -6.73 -3.45
CA MET A 231 -3.11 -5.67 -3.84
C MET A 231 -2.74 -5.01 -5.18
N MET A 232 -1.45 -4.82 -5.46
CA MET A 232 -0.96 -4.30 -6.74
C MET A 232 -1.19 -5.33 -7.85
N ARG A 233 -0.79 -6.59 -7.62
CA ARG A 233 -0.97 -7.70 -8.56
C ARG A 233 -2.43 -7.92 -8.94
N GLY A 234 -3.34 -7.85 -7.97
CA GLY A 234 -4.78 -7.95 -8.20
C GLY A 234 -5.33 -6.90 -9.17
N ARG A 235 -4.58 -5.81 -9.43
CA ARG A 235 -4.92 -4.79 -10.42
C ARG A 235 -4.19 -5.00 -11.74
N ASN A 236 -2.88 -5.24 -11.72
CA ASN A 236 -2.02 -5.55 -12.89
C ASN A 236 -0.54 -5.76 -12.50
N ASP A 237 0.27 -6.26 -13.44
CA ASP A 237 1.71 -6.50 -13.28
C ASP A 237 2.62 -5.29 -13.59
N ARG A 238 2.08 -4.10 -13.87
CA ARG A 238 2.88 -2.96 -14.37
C ARG A 238 3.95 -2.49 -13.40
N TYR A 239 3.68 -2.62 -12.09
CA TYR A 239 4.68 -2.33 -11.07
C TYR A 239 5.93 -3.22 -11.21
N ASN A 240 5.73 -4.52 -11.42
CA ASN A 240 6.81 -5.46 -11.64
C ASN A 240 7.52 -5.21 -12.97
N GLN A 241 6.81 -4.76 -14.01
CA GLN A 241 7.44 -4.34 -15.26
C GLN A 241 8.46 -3.23 -15.03
N TYR A 242 8.08 -2.14 -14.34
CA TYR A 242 9.01 -1.03 -14.09
C TYR A 242 10.22 -1.45 -13.24
N ARG A 243 10.01 -2.33 -12.26
CA ARG A 243 11.10 -2.91 -11.45
C ARG A 243 12.08 -3.70 -12.31
N ILE A 244 11.55 -4.54 -13.20
CA ILE A 244 12.33 -5.42 -14.10
C ILE A 244 13.06 -4.60 -15.16
N GLU A 245 12.39 -3.66 -15.83
CA GLU A 245 12.99 -2.77 -16.83
C GLU A 245 14.06 -1.84 -16.24
N GLY A 246 13.94 -1.50 -14.96
CA GLY A 246 14.93 -0.72 -14.22
C GLY A 246 16.08 -1.54 -13.62
N SER A 247 16.08 -2.86 -13.77
CA SER A 247 17.06 -3.79 -13.20
C SER A 247 17.95 -4.38 -14.29
N HIS A 248 19.27 -4.42 -14.06
CA HIS A 248 20.23 -5.11 -14.94
C HIS A 248 20.46 -6.57 -14.51
N PHE A 249 19.69 -7.09 -13.54
CA PHE A 249 19.63 -8.53 -13.34
C PHE A 249 19.07 -9.23 -14.59
N PRO A 250 19.47 -10.49 -14.86
CA PRO A 250 19.26 -11.10 -16.18
C PRO A 250 17.85 -11.66 -16.37
N TYR A 251 16.85 -10.77 -16.35
CA TYR A 251 15.45 -11.09 -16.60
C TYR A 251 15.18 -11.56 -18.03
N SER A 252 16.08 -11.27 -18.96
CA SER A 252 16.08 -11.85 -20.30
C SER A 252 16.02 -13.38 -20.29
N LEU A 253 16.62 -14.01 -19.27
CA LEU A 253 16.60 -15.47 -19.10
C LEU A 253 15.22 -16.03 -18.73
N LEU A 254 14.35 -15.23 -18.12
CA LEU A 254 13.00 -15.63 -17.72
C LEU A 254 11.97 -15.52 -18.86
N ARG A 255 12.32 -14.87 -19.97
CA ARG A 255 11.47 -14.73 -21.18
C ARG A 255 10.05 -14.26 -20.86
N ILE A 256 9.94 -13.18 -20.09
CA ILE A 256 8.65 -12.61 -19.71
C ILE A 256 8.05 -11.87 -20.90
N VAL A 257 6.83 -12.25 -21.27
CA VAL A 257 6.02 -11.56 -22.29
C VAL A 257 5.01 -10.68 -21.61
N TRP A 258 5.11 -9.38 -21.88
CA TRP A 258 4.20 -8.37 -21.37
C TRP A 258 3.04 -8.16 -22.34
N ALA A 259 1.82 -8.45 -21.90
CA ALA A 259 0.59 -8.22 -22.64
C ALA A 259 -0.20 -7.02 -22.05
N ASP A 260 -1.18 -6.53 -22.81
CA ASP A 260 -2.11 -5.47 -22.37
C ASP A 260 -1.39 -4.19 -21.88
N ASN A 261 -0.34 -3.75 -22.58
CA ASN A 261 0.51 -2.60 -22.20
C ASN A 261 1.07 -2.76 -20.77
N GLY A 262 1.68 -3.91 -20.50
CA GLY A 262 2.33 -4.21 -19.23
C GLY A 262 1.40 -4.70 -18.12
N ARG A 263 0.10 -4.89 -18.42
CA ARG A 263 -0.87 -5.24 -17.38
C ARG A 263 -0.86 -6.71 -17.00
N ARG A 264 -0.34 -7.57 -17.89
CA ARG A 264 -0.24 -9.01 -17.69
C ARG A 264 1.14 -9.49 -18.08
N ALA A 265 1.76 -10.30 -17.22
CA ALA A 265 2.97 -11.03 -17.53
C ALA A 265 2.65 -12.51 -17.76
N VAL A 266 3.25 -13.10 -18.79
CA VAL A 266 3.19 -14.53 -19.07
C VAL A 266 4.60 -15.01 -19.41
N ALA A 267 4.99 -16.19 -18.95
CA ALA A 267 6.25 -16.80 -19.37
C ALA A 267 6.10 -17.34 -20.81
N ASP A 268 7.03 -17.01 -21.70
CA ASP A 268 7.05 -17.52 -23.07
C ASP A 268 7.46 -18.99 -23.12
N SER A 269 6.48 -19.90 -23.07
CA SER A 269 6.65 -21.36 -23.02
C SER A 269 7.49 -21.88 -21.84
N ALA A 270 7.21 -23.10 -21.36
CA ALA A 270 7.99 -23.69 -20.27
C ALA A 270 9.41 -23.98 -20.78
N ARG A 271 10.41 -23.19 -20.35
CA ARG A 271 11.81 -23.55 -20.55
C ARG A 271 12.13 -24.68 -19.58
N ASP A 272 12.56 -25.83 -20.10
CA ASP A 272 13.11 -26.89 -19.25
C ASP A 272 14.33 -26.33 -18.50
N LEU A 273 14.27 -26.37 -17.17
CA LEU A 273 15.39 -25.96 -16.32
C LEU A 273 16.57 -26.88 -16.61
N ALA A 274 17.74 -26.29 -16.89
CA ALA A 274 18.93 -27.08 -17.17
C ALA A 274 19.38 -27.79 -15.88
N PRO A 275 19.57 -29.12 -15.89
CA PRO A 275 20.15 -29.81 -14.76
C PRO A 275 21.61 -29.36 -14.59
N THR A 276 22.01 -29.05 -13.36
CA THR A 276 23.42 -28.81 -13.01
C THR A 276 24.06 -30.08 -12.45
N GLU A 277 25.39 -30.10 -12.34
CA GLU A 277 26.15 -31.23 -11.76
C GLU A 277 25.72 -31.58 -10.31
N ARG A 278 24.96 -30.72 -9.63
CA ARG A 278 24.46 -30.90 -8.26
C ARG A 278 22.94 -31.12 -8.20
N ASP A 279 22.27 -31.47 -9.30
CA ASP A 279 20.81 -31.61 -9.43
C ASP A 279 20.00 -30.36 -9.05
N ILE A 280 20.63 -29.18 -8.98
CA ILE A 280 19.93 -27.91 -8.77
C ILE A 280 19.53 -27.38 -10.14
N PRO A 281 18.26 -27.02 -10.36
CA PRO A 281 17.84 -26.47 -11.64
C PRO A 281 18.53 -25.11 -11.91
N ALA A 282 18.89 -24.85 -13.15
CA ALA A 282 19.41 -23.57 -13.60
C ALA A 282 18.54 -22.97 -14.72
N ILE A 283 18.37 -21.65 -14.71
CA ILE A 283 17.67 -20.92 -15.80
C ILE A 283 18.60 -20.60 -16.98
N GLY A 284 19.91 -20.68 -16.78
CA GLY A 284 20.93 -20.42 -17.79
C GLY A 284 22.34 -20.41 -17.20
N SER A 285 23.32 -20.09 -18.04
CA SER A 285 24.73 -19.91 -17.67
C SER A 285 25.12 -18.43 -17.77
N LEU A 286 26.22 -18.03 -17.12
CA LEU A 286 26.74 -16.66 -17.24
C LEU A 286 27.12 -16.28 -18.68
N SER A 287 27.48 -17.25 -19.52
CA SER A 287 27.73 -17.01 -20.95
C SER A 287 26.48 -16.68 -21.75
N ASP A 288 25.29 -17.03 -21.25
CA ASP A 288 24.01 -16.77 -21.94
C ASP A 288 23.49 -15.33 -21.71
N LEU A 289 24.09 -14.56 -20.80
CA LEU A 289 23.66 -13.22 -20.47
C LEU A 289 23.93 -12.24 -21.61
N ALA A 290 23.06 -11.23 -21.72
CA ALA A 290 23.30 -10.11 -22.61
C ALA A 290 24.58 -9.34 -22.19
N PRO A 291 25.30 -8.69 -23.13
CA PRO A 291 26.58 -8.03 -22.83
C PRO A 291 26.51 -6.98 -21.71
N ASP A 292 25.40 -6.25 -21.64
CA ASP A 292 25.07 -5.26 -20.61
C ASP A 292 24.80 -5.88 -19.25
N GLU A 293 23.94 -6.89 -19.17
CA GLU A 293 23.66 -7.65 -17.95
C GLU A 293 24.95 -8.28 -17.38
N LEU A 294 25.78 -8.86 -18.26
CA LEU A 294 27.03 -9.53 -17.89
C LEU A 294 28.09 -8.55 -17.38
N LEU A 295 28.29 -7.44 -18.10
CA LEU A 295 29.25 -6.42 -17.69
C LEU A 295 28.81 -5.74 -16.39
N TRP A 296 27.53 -5.41 -16.26
CA TRP A 296 26.97 -4.86 -15.03
C TRP A 296 27.15 -5.82 -13.84
N LEU A 297 26.84 -7.11 -14.01
CA LEU A 297 27.01 -8.11 -12.96
C LEU A 297 28.47 -8.20 -12.51
N HIS A 298 29.40 -8.18 -13.46
CA HIS A 298 30.83 -8.18 -13.16
C HIS A 298 31.24 -6.95 -12.33
N LEU A 299 30.81 -5.76 -12.74
CA LEU A 299 31.08 -4.51 -12.02
C LEU A 299 30.44 -4.50 -10.63
N LEU A 300 29.23 -5.04 -10.47
CA LEU A 300 28.57 -5.20 -9.17
C LEU A 300 29.36 -6.16 -8.26
N ILE A 301 29.86 -7.27 -8.80
CA ILE A 301 30.68 -8.24 -8.08
C ILE A 301 31.98 -7.59 -7.59
N GLU A 302 32.60 -6.72 -8.39
CA GLU A 302 33.78 -5.95 -7.99
C GLU A 302 33.49 -5.03 -6.79
N GLN A 303 32.36 -4.33 -6.79
CA GLN A 303 31.91 -3.54 -5.64
C GLN A 303 31.67 -4.42 -4.40
N CYS A 304 31.04 -5.59 -4.59
CA CYS A 304 30.83 -6.55 -3.52
C CYS A 304 32.15 -7.13 -2.98
N ARG A 305 33.15 -7.35 -3.83
CA ARG A 305 34.48 -7.84 -3.45
C ARG A 305 35.17 -6.83 -2.52
N ILE A 306 35.16 -5.55 -2.87
CA ILE A 306 35.70 -4.49 -2.02
C ILE A 306 34.96 -4.46 -0.68
N ARG A 307 33.62 -4.42 -0.71
CA ARG A 307 32.80 -4.29 0.49
C ARG A 307 32.86 -5.48 1.46
N TYR A 308 32.73 -6.70 0.94
CA TYR A 308 32.56 -7.88 1.78
C TYR A 308 33.85 -8.68 2.01
N PHE A 309 34.81 -8.64 1.09
CA PHE A 309 36.09 -9.36 1.25
C PHE A 309 37.21 -8.46 1.76
N GLN A 310 37.33 -7.23 1.24
CA GLN A 310 38.40 -6.31 1.68
C GLN A 310 38.01 -5.53 2.93
N GLN A 311 36.84 -4.89 2.93
CA GLN A 311 36.33 -4.08 4.04
C GLN A 311 35.62 -4.91 5.12
N LYS A 312 35.26 -6.17 4.81
CA LYS A 312 34.59 -7.12 5.73
C LYS A 312 33.31 -6.54 6.35
N GLN A 313 32.55 -5.79 5.56
CA GLN A 313 31.32 -5.18 6.03
C GLN A 313 30.23 -6.22 6.32
N VAL A 314 29.46 -5.98 7.37
CA VAL A 314 28.32 -6.82 7.77
C VAL A 314 27.03 -6.05 7.52
N GLU A 315 26.05 -6.71 6.91
CA GLU A 315 24.74 -6.13 6.62
C GLU A 315 23.74 -6.47 7.73
N PRO A 316 22.58 -5.79 7.78
CA PRO A 316 21.52 -6.15 8.71
C PRO A 316 21.12 -7.62 8.56
N ARG A 317 20.76 -8.23 9.68
CA ARG A 317 20.43 -9.65 9.71
C ARG A 317 19.13 -9.93 8.95
N LEU A 318 19.10 -11.04 8.20
CA LEU A 318 17.92 -11.56 7.53
C LEU A 318 16.95 -12.23 8.53
N ALA A 319 15.66 -11.98 8.33
CA ALA A 319 14.56 -12.73 8.91
C ALA A 319 13.54 -13.09 7.81
N LEU A 320 13.01 -14.32 7.87
CA LEU A 320 11.95 -14.78 6.98
C LEU A 320 10.62 -14.98 7.68
N GLY A 321 9.52 -14.77 6.95
CA GLY A 321 8.17 -15.09 7.43
C GLY A 321 8.00 -16.58 7.74
N SER A 322 8.61 -17.46 6.94
CA SER A 322 8.58 -18.92 7.14
C SER A 322 9.24 -19.38 8.44
N GLN A 323 10.10 -18.55 9.04
CA GLN A 323 10.88 -18.90 10.23
C GLN A 323 10.19 -18.52 11.54
N LEU A 324 9.05 -17.84 11.45
CA LEU A 324 8.27 -17.44 12.63
C LEU A 324 7.58 -18.68 13.21
N GLN A 325 7.91 -18.99 14.46
CA GLN A 325 7.23 -20.03 15.22
C GLN A 325 5.91 -19.47 15.75
N ILE A 326 4.82 -19.72 15.03
CA ILE A 326 3.47 -19.30 15.41
C ILE A 326 2.63 -20.55 15.60
N ASP A 327 2.27 -20.83 16.85
CA ASP A 327 1.34 -21.89 17.19
C ASP A 327 -0.05 -21.55 16.63
N HIS A 328 -0.63 -22.47 15.86
CA HIS A 328 -1.93 -22.26 15.23
C HIS A 328 -2.84 -23.47 15.40
N ALA A 329 -4.11 -23.25 15.74
CA ALA A 329 -5.09 -24.31 15.99
C ALA A 329 -5.37 -25.22 14.78
N TRP A 330 -5.06 -24.74 13.59
CA TRP A 330 -5.23 -25.49 12.33
C TRP A 330 -3.99 -26.21 11.85
N LEU A 331 -2.88 -26.07 12.57
CA LEU A 331 -1.65 -26.81 12.32
C LEU A 331 -1.53 -27.93 13.37
N PRO A 332 -1.07 -29.13 12.99
CA PRO A 332 -0.76 -30.15 13.97
C PRO A 332 0.39 -29.65 14.86
N SER A 333 0.30 -29.95 16.16
CA SER A 333 1.26 -29.56 17.21
C SER A 333 2.70 -30.07 17.00
N GLN A 334 2.96 -30.79 15.89
CA GLN A 334 4.25 -31.34 15.47
C GLN A 334 4.59 -30.99 14.02
N SER A 335 4.03 -29.93 13.44
CA SER A 335 4.50 -29.41 12.13
C SER A 335 5.75 -28.52 12.31
N SER A 336 6.75 -29.02 13.04
CA SER A 336 8.10 -28.48 13.01
C SER A 336 8.80 -28.92 11.71
N ASN A 337 8.26 -28.55 10.55
CA ASN A 337 9.06 -28.50 9.34
C ASN A 337 9.98 -27.30 9.51
N LEU A 338 11.05 -27.47 10.29
CA LEU A 338 12.07 -26.46 10.52
C LEU A 338 12.68 -26.09 9.16
N PRO A 339 12.40 -24.90 8.61
CA PRO A 339 13.23 -24.38 7.53
C PRO A 339 14.61 -24.11 8.12
N ALA A 340 15.64 -24.06 7.28
CA ALA A 340 17.03 -23.93 7.71
C ALA A 340 17.19 -22.82 8.75
N ILE A 341 17.52 -23.22 9.98
CA ILE A 341 17.61 -22.33 11.14
C ILE A 341 18.65 -21.24 10.84
N LEU A 342 18.19 -20.02 10.55
CA LEU A 342 19.01 -18.83 10.80
C LEU A 342 19.08 -18.68 12.33
N GLU A 343 20.22 -19.01 12.93
CA GLU A 343 20.38 -19.13 14.38
C GLU A 343 19.96 -17.87 15.15
N GLY A 344 18.89 -17.96 15.96
CA GLY A 344 18.56 -16.93 16.95
C GLY A 344 17.68 -15.78 16.47
N LEU A 345 16.63 -16.05 15.70
CA LEU A 345 15.58 -15.04 15.47
C LEU A 345 14.86 -14.77 16.80
N PRO A 346 14.59 -13.49 17.13
CA PRO A 346 13.83 -13.16 18.32
C PRO A 346 12.43 -13.79 18.25
N HIS A 347 11.98 -14.34 19.36
CA HIS A 347 10.62 -14.88 19.49
C HIS A 347 9.60 -13.76 19.23
N LEU A 348 8.71 -13.97 18.27
CA LEU A 348 7.62 -13.03 17.99
C LEU A 348 6.62 -13.05 19.15
N GLU A 349 6.43 -11.92 19.83
CA GLU A 349 5.42 -11.80 20.87
C GLU A 349 4.02 -11.66 20.26
N VAL A 350 3.33 -12.78 20.08
CA VAL A 350 1.94 -12.80 19.59
C VAL A 350 1.02 -12.06 20.56
N LYS A 351 0.18 -11.18 20.02
CA LYS A 351 -0.80 -10.40 20.81
C LYS A 351 -2.20 -11.00 20.72
N ASN A 352 -2.99 -10.83 21.77
CA ASN A 352 -4.43 -11.08 21.68
C ASN A 352 -5.13 -9.94 20.93
N SER A 353 -6.35 -10.17 20.45
CA SER A 353 -7.11 -9.13 19.74
C SER A 353 -7.28 -7.85 20.57
N SER A 354 -7.54 -7.94 21.87
CA SER A 354 -7.66 -6.77 22.75
C SER A 354 -6.37 -5.94 22.84
N ASP A 355 -5.22 -6.60 22.77
CA ASP A 355 -3.92 -5.99 22.95
C ASP A 355 -3.37 -5.43 21.63
N LEU A 356 -3.84 -5.97 20.50
CA LEU A 356 -3.65 -5.44 19.15
C LEU A 356 -4.51 -4.19 18.90
N SER A 357 -4.44 -3.25 19.84
CA SER A 357 -5.22 -2.02 19.85
C SER A 357 -4.62 -0.95 18.93
N THR A 358 -5.42 0.05 18.58
CA THR A 358 -4.97 1.25 17.85
C THR A 358 -3.75 1.88 18.54
N ASP A 359 -3.75 1.94 19.88
CA ASP A 359 -2.66 2.57 20.63
C ASP A 359 -1.38 1.74 20.61
N PHE A 360 -1.47 0.40 20.65
CA PHE A 360 -0.32 -0.48 20.41
C PHE A 360 0.23 -0.29 18.98
N MET A 361 -0.65 -0.26 17.98
CA MET A 361 -0.23 -0.03 16.61
C MET A 361 0.46 1.33 16.42
N HIS A 362 0.03 2.37 17.14
CA HIS A 362 0.73 3.66 17.14
C HIS A 362 2.14 3.61 17.72
N THR A 363 2.46 2.65 18.61
CA THR A 363 3.85 2.47 19.07
C THR A 363 4.75 1.91 17.97
N LEU A 364 4.19 1.08 17.07
CA LEU A 364 4.88 0.56 15.90
C LEU A 364 4.89 1.58 14.74
N GLU A 365 3.84 2.41 14.67
CA GLU A 365 3.58 3.38 13.61
C GLU A 365 3.26 4.77 14.19
N PRO A 366 4.26 5.52 14.69
CA PRO A 366 4.00 6.79 15.39
C PRO A 366 3.20 7.80 14.56
N LYS A 367 3.42 7.83 13.24
CA LYS A 367 2.71 8.72 12.30
C LYS A 367 1.20 8.45 12.24
N TRP A 368 0.73 7.25 12.60
CA TRP A 368 -0.71 6.95 12.62
C TRP A 368 -1.45 7.79 13.67
N SER A 369 -0.78 8.21 14.74
CA SER A 369 -1.37 9.06 15.78
C SER A 369 -1.78 10.46 15.29
N GLU A 370 -1.18 10.93 14.18
CA GLU A 370 -1.50 12.22 13.56
C GLU A 370 -2.91 12.23 12.93
N LYS A 371 -3.42 11.06 12.50
CA LYS A 371 -4.74 10.90 11.88
C LYS A 371 -5.67 10.10 12.80
N ARG A 372 -6.63 10.78 13.43
CA ARG A 372 -7.62 10.12 14.30
C ARG A 372 -8.60 9.28 13.49
N THR A 373 -8.85 8.04 13.92
CA THR A 373 -9.81 7.13 13.30
C THR A 373 -11.20 7.24 13.93
N PRO A 374 -12.28 7.41 13.14
CA PRO A 374 -13.65 7.39 13.66
C PRO A 374 -14.08 5.97 14.06
N ASN A 375 -13.33 4.94 13.68
CA ASN A 375 -13.70 3.54 13.86
C ASN A 375 -13.23 2.93 15.20
N ARG A 376 -12.62 3.72 16.11
CA ARG A 376 -12.19 3.24 17.44
C ARG A 376 -13.31 2.59 18.25
N TRP A 377 -14.56 3.03 18.04
CA TRP A 377 -15.71 2.45 18.75
C TRP A 377 -15.95 0.99 18.35
N MET A 378 -15.74 0.63 17.07
CA MET A 378 -15.88 -0.76 16.61
C MET A 378 -14.82 -1.65 17.23
N GLU A 379 -13.58 -1.15 17.34
CA GLU A 379 -12.52 -1.83 18.07
C GLU A 379 -12.91 -2.05 19.53
N ARG A 380 -13.28 -1.00 20.28
CA ARG A 380 -13.69 -1.12 21.69
C ARG A 380 -14.80 -2.15 21.91
N ARG A 381 -15.76 -2.20 20.99
CA ARG A 381 -16.94 -3.05 21.11
C ARG A 381 -16.68 -4.51 20.69
N PHE A 382 -15.93 -4.72 19.62
CA PHE A 382 -15.83 -6.03 18.97
C PHE A 382 -14.48 -6.71 19.12
N ALA A 383 -13.41 -6.02 19.54
CA ALA A 383 -12.07 -6.61 19.64
C ALA A 383 -12.04 -7.88 20.51
N ALA A 384 -12.73 -7.87 21.66
CA ALA A 384 -12.79 -9.04 22.55
C ALA A 384 -13.53 -10.24 21.96
N ALA A 385 -14.37 -10.04 20.93
CA ALA A 385 -15.13 -11.09 20.26
C ALA A 385 -14.39 -11.66 19.02
N VAL A 386 -13.22 -11.13 18.67
CA VAL A 386 -12.41 -11.64 17.56
C VAL A 386 -11.70 -12.93 18.01
N PRO A 387 -11.90 -14.07 17.31
CA PRO A 387 -11.21 -15.32 17.64
C PRO A 387 -9.69 -15.20 17.46
N GLN A 388 -8.91 -15.80 18.36
CA GLN A 388 -7.44 -15.68 18.33
C GLN A 388 -6.84 -16.36 17.09
N GLU A 389 -7.45 -17.45 16.63
CA GLU A 389 -7.11 -18.17 15.40
C GLU A 389 -7.36 -17.35 14.11
N ALA A 390 -7.98 -16.18 14.21
CA ALA A 390 -8.15 -15.30 13.06
C ALA A 390 -6.97 -14.35 12.85
N LEU A 391 -6.11 -14.13 13.85
CA LEU A 391 -5.13 -13.05 13.84
C LEU A 391 -3.84 -13.43 13.10
N TYR A 392 -3.05 -14.33 13.69
CA TYR A 392 -1.71 -14.70 13.22
C TYR A 392 -1.80 -16.04 12.51
N ILE A 393 -2.08 -16.03 11.21
CA ILE A 393 -2.32 -17.24 10.43
C ILE A 393 -1.06 -17.56 9.60
N PRO A 394 -0.35 -18.66 9.87
CA PRO A 394 0.72 -19.12 9.00
C PRO A 394 0.17 -19.53 7.63
N GLU A 395 0.93 -19.33 6.56
CA GLU A 395 0.54 -19.72 5.20
C GLU A 395 0.16 -21.20 5.08
N ALA A 396 0.93 -22.09 5.71
CA ALA A 396 0.65 -23.52 5.76
C ALA A 396 -0.68 -23.88 6.45
N ALA A 397 -1.24 -23.00 7.27
CA ALA A 397 -2.52 -23.24 7.91
C ALA A 397 -3.68 -23.06 6.92
N MET A 398 -3.57 -22.17 5.92
CA MET A 398 -4.65 -21.83 4.98
C MET A 398 -4.88 -22.93 3.93
N ASN A 399 -6.14 -23.18 3.55
CA ASN A 399 -6.49 -24.29 2.64
C ASN A 399 -7.55 -23.94 1.59
N ASN A 400 -7.60 -22.68 1.14
CA ASN A 400 -8.54 -22.13 0.13
C ASN A 400 -10.04 -22.34 0.42
N LYS A 401 -10.39 -22.88 1.59
CA LYS A 401 -11.79 -23.03 2.02
C LYS A 401 -12.34 -21.69 2.52
N PRO A 402 -13.62 -21.38 2.24
CA PRO A 402 -14.26 -20.20 2.82
C PRO A 402 -14.28 -20.29 4.35
N LEU A 403 -13.97 -19.17 4.97
CA LEU A 403 -13.97 -18.98 6.42
C LEU A 403 -15.22 -18.22 6.84
N LEU A 404 -15.95 -18.75 7.82
CA LEU A 404 -17.18 -18.16 8.35
C LEU A 404 -17.06 -17.90 9.85
N LEU A 405 -17.65 -16.80 10.30
CA LEU A 405 -17.87 -16.55 11.73
C LEU A 405 -19.19 -17.17 12.16
N GLU A 406 -19.14 -18.06 13.15
CA GLU A 406 -20.32 -18.64 13.77
C GLU A 406 -20.44 -18.22 15.23
N GLN A 407 -21.66 -17.88 15.64
CA GLN A 407 -22.00 -17.58 17.04
C GLN A 407 -22.30 -18.90 17.75
N THR A 408 -21.49 -19.23 18.75
CA THR A 408 -21.69 -20.41 19.60
C THR A 408 -22.03 -19.99 21.03
N SER A 409 -22.48 -20.93 21.86
CA SER A 409 -22.73 -20.68 23.29
C SER A 409 -21.47 -20.24 24.06
N ALA A 410 -20.28 -20.55 23.54
CA ALA A 410 -18.98 -20.18 24.11
C ALA A 410 -18.37 -18.90 23.48
N GLY A 411 -19.09 -18.21 22.58
CA GLY A 411 -18.62 -17.03 21.87
C GLY A 411 -18.52 -17.21 20.36
N VAL A 412 -17.86 -16.27 19.70
CA VAL A 412 -17.62 -16.32 18.24
C VAL A 412 -16.50 -17.31 17.93
N ARG A 413 -16.70 -18.17 16.93
CA ARG A 413 -15.67 -19.10 16.45
C ARG A 413 -15.50 -18.99 14.93
N LEU A 414 -14.30 -19.33 14.47
CA LEU A 414 -13.96 -19.36 13.06
C LEU A 414 -14.06 -20.78 12.50
N GLU A 415 -14.95 -21.00 11.53
CA GLU A 415 -15.17 -22.31 10.91
C GLU A 415 -14.79 -22.35 9.43
N ARG A 416 -14.32 -23.52 8.98
CA ARG A 416 -13.99 -23.83 7.58
C ARG A 416 -15.14 -24.60 6.95
N LYS A 417 -15.82 -24.01 5.96
CA LYS A 417 -16.87 -24.73 5.21
C LYS A 417 -16.39 -25.24 3.86
N LYS A 418 -17.11 -26.22 3.31
CA LYS A 418 -16.87 -26.71 1.94
C LYS A 418 -17.35 -25.64 0.93
N PRO A 419 -16.63 -25.45 -0.19
CA PRO A 419 -16.96 -24.42 -1.19
C PRO A 419 -18.34 -24.60 -1.84
N ASP A 420 -18.86 -25.83 -1.89
CA ASP A 420 -20.14 -26.18 -2.54
C ASP A 420 -21.39 -25.57 -1.88
N TYR A 421 -21.24 -24.96 -0.69
CA TYR A 421 -22.35 -24.42 0.11
C TYR A 421 -22.58 -22.90 -0.04
N MET A 422 -22.00 -22.27 -1.07
CA MET A 422 -22.00 -20.81 -1.21
C MET A 422 -23.14 -20.32 -2.12
N PRO A 423 -24.19 -19.66 -1.58
CA PRO A 423 -25.22 -19.03 -2.40
C PRO A 423 -24.64 -17.89 -3.25
N HIS A 424 -25.24 -17.63 -4.41
CA HIS A 424 -24.88 -16.49 -5.27
C HIS A 424 -25.09 -15.17 -4.50
N GLY A 425 -23.97 -14.52 -4.14
CA GLY A 425 -23.97 -13.29 -3.33
C GLY A 425 -23.08 -13.34 -2.07
N GLY A 426 -22.55 -14.52 -1.72
CA GLY A 426 -21.73 -14.71 -0.52
C GLY A 426 -22.57 -14.74 0.77
N LEU A 427 -22.00 -15.28 1.86
CA LEU A 427 -22.66 -15.32 3.16
C LEU A 427 -22.31 -14.06 3.97
N THR A 428 -23.28 -13.52 4.72
CA THR A 428 -23.10 -12.30 5.54
C THR A 428 -22.08 -12.46 6.66
N ASN A 429 -21.74 -13.71 7.01
CA ASN A 429 -20.75 -14.06 8.02
C ASN A 429 -19.40 -14.53 7.45
N GLN A 430 -19.19 -14.40 6.14
CA GLN A 430 -17.91 -14.76 5.52
C GLN A 430 -16.82 -13.73 5.84
N VAL A 431 -15.66 -14.23 6.27
CA VAL A 431 -14.43 -13.43 6.44
C VAL A 431 -13.40 -13.81 5.39
N ARG A 432 -12.61 -12.81 4.96
CA ARG A 432 -11.45 -13.00 4.08
C ARG A 432 -10.21 -12.64 4.88
N LEU A 433 -9.51 -13.65 5.35
CA LEU A 433 -8.30 -13.48 6.16
C LEU A 433 -7.08 -13.74 5.30
N THR A 434 -6.01 -13.01 5.58
CA THR A 434 -4.74 -13.11 4.86
C THR A 434 -3.70 -13.82 5.73
N PRO A 435 -3.03 -14.86 5.22
CA PRO A 435 -1.92 -15.47 5.95
C PRO A 435 -0.68 -14.57 5.96
N ILE A 436 0.21 -14.86 6.90
CA ILE A 436 1.57 -14.32 6.90
C ILE A 436 2.34 -15.03 5.79
N SER A 437 2.81 -14.26 4.80
CA SER A 437 3.56 -14.79 3.66
C SER A 437 4.90 -15.36 4.13
N SER A 438 5.20 -16.60 3.69
CA SER A 438 6.50 -17.24 3.91
C SER A 438 7.65 -16.48 3.24
N ASP A 439 7.36 -15.80 2.13
CA ASP A 439 8.31 -15.03 1.32
C ASP A 439 8.67 -13.65 1.90
N LEU A 440 8.15 -13.25 3.06
CA LEU A 440 8.59 -12.01 3.71
C LEU A 440 10.10 -12.07 3.96
N LEU A 441 10.85 -11.16 3.33
CA LEU A 441 12.30 -11.02 3.46
C LEU A 441 12.58 -9.60 3.95
N ALA A 442 13.06 -9.46 5.19
CA ALA A 442 13.44 -8.17 5.76
C ALA A 442 14.33 -8.38 7.00
N THR A 443 14.54 -7.33 7.79
CA THR A 443 15.13 -7.44 9.13
C THR A 443 14.13 -8.02 10.13
N PRO A 444 14.57 -8.61 11.25
CA PRO A 444 13.68 -9.14 12.29
C PRO A 444 12.61 -8.15 12.76
N GLU A 445 13.00 -6.88 12.96
CA GLU A 445 12.09 -5.83 13.44
C GLU A 445 11.01 -5.52 12.40
N GLN A 446 11.40 -5.47 11.12
CA GLN A 446 10.46 -5.20 10.03
C GLN A 446 9.52 -6.39 9.79
N VAL A 447 10.02 -7.63 9.87
CA VAL A 447 9.17 -8.83 9.81
C VAL A 447 8.17 -8.84 10.96
N ALA A 448 8.59 -8.58 12.20
CA ALA A 448 7.68 -8.53 13.35
C ALA A 448 6.60 -7.44 13.17
N ARG A 449 7.01 -6.24 12.72
CA ARG A 449 6.12 -5.12 12.40
C ARG A 449 5.11 -5.47 11.31
N ASP A 450 5.52 -6.20 10.27
CA ASP A 450 4.67 -6.66 9.19
C ASP A 450 3.69 -7.76 9.62
N VAL A 451 4.12 -8.65 10.49
CA VAL A 451 3.26 -9.70 11.06
C VAL A 451 2.15 -9.09 11.92
N HIS A 452 2.47 -8.11 12.77
CA HIS A 452 1.45 -7.37 13.52
C HIS A 452 0.48 -6.61 12.60
N PHE A 453 0.97 -6.09 11.48
CA PHE A 453 0.12 -5.45 10.47
C PHE A 453 -0.85 -6.44 9.82
N VAL A 454 -0.39 -7.64 9.44
CA VAL A 454 -1.26 -8.69 8.90
C VAL A 454 -2.32 -9.09 9.93
N ALA A 455 -1.91 -9.32 11.18
CA ALA A 455 -2.84 -9.63 12.27
C ALA A 455 -3.88 -8.50 12.47
N ARG A 456 -3.46 -7.24 12.37
CA ARG A 456 -4.36 -6.07 12.48
C ARG A 456 -5.34 -6.00 11.32
N SER A 457 -4.89 -6.34 10.10
CA SER A 457 -5.76 -6.44 8.92
C SER A 457 -6.81 -7.54 9.10
N ASN A 458 -6.41 -8.71 9.60
CA ASN A 458 -7.33 -9.80 9.88
C ASN A 458 -8.34 -9.44 10.98
N GLN A 459 -7.87 -8.79 12.05
CA GLN A 459 -8.74 -8.26 13.10
C GLN A 459 -9.79 -7.30 12.53
N ALA A 460 -9.37 -6.36 11.68
CA ALA A 460 -10.27 -5.40 11.04
C ALA A 460 -11.34 -6.08 10.17
N GLU A 461 -10.98 -7.10 9.38
CA GLU A 461 -11.95 -7.87 8.59
C GLU A 461 -12.95 -8.65 9.46
N VAL A 462 -12.53 -9.22 10.60
CA VAL A 462 -13.46 -9.85 11.55
C VAL A 462 -14.39 -8.81 12.19
N ILE A 463 -13.85 -7.68 12.66
CA ILE A 463 -14.63 -6.58 13.25
C ILE A 463 -15.68 -6.05 12.27
N LYS A 464 -15.33 -5.90 10.99
CA LYS A 464 -16.24 -5.49 9.93
C LYS A 464 -17.45 -6.42 9.79
N VAL A 465 -17.21 -7.73 9.82
CA VAL A 465 -18.30 -8.73 9.75
C VAL A 465 -19.15 -8.68 11.04
N LEU A 466 -18.53 -8.61 12.21
CA LEU A 466 -19.25 -8.51 13.49
C LEU A 466 -20.11 -7.23 13.57
N ALA A 467 -19.57 -6.08 13.16
CA ALA A 467 -20.29 -4.81 13.12
C ALA A 467 -21.49 -4.87 12.15
N ARG A 468 -21.35 -5.57 11.02
CA ARG A 468 -22.45 -5.77 10.08
C ARG A 468 -23.54 -6.67 10.66
N GLN A 469 -23.18 -7.78 11.31
CA GLN A 469 -24.12 -8.66 12.00
C GLN A 469 -24.89 -7.92 13.10
N ASP A 470 -24.18 -7.11 13.89
CA ASP A 470 -24.77 -6.26 14.94
C ASP A 470 -25.78 -5.25 14.35
N PHE A 471 -25.44 -4.60 13.24
CA PHE A 471 -26.37 -3.72 12.53
C PHE A 471 -27.61 -4.48 12.01
N GLU A 472 -27.41 -5.61 11.33
CA GLU A 472 -28.52 -6.41 10.79
C GLU A 472 -29.48 -6.88 11.89
N ALA A 473 -28.95 -7.26 13.06
CA ALA A 473 -29.73 -7.68 14.22
C ALA A 473 -30.46 -6.53 14.92
N ARG A 474 -29.81 -5.38 15.12
CA ARG A 474 -30.31 -4.30 15.99
C ARG A 474 -30.91 -3.09 15.27
N ARG A 475 -30.81 -2.99 13.94
CA ARG A 475 -31.30 -1.79 13.21
C ARG A 475 -32.77 -1.46 13.49
N ILE A 476 -33.64 -2.47 13.60
CA ILE A 476 -35.08 -2.26 13.85
C ILE A 476 -35.30 -1.76 15.28
N GLU A 477 -34.64 -2.38 16.25
CA GLU A 477 -34.66 -1.95 17.65
C GLU A 477 -34.17 -0.49 17.79
N MET A 478 -33.10 -0.13 17.09
CA MET A 478 -32.55 1.24 17.11
C MET A 478 -33.47 2.25 16.43
N LEU A 479 -34.18 1.87 15.36
CA LEU A 479 -35.23 2.72 14.78
C LEU A 479 -36.36 2.98 15.77
N GLU A 480 -36.83 1.94 16.47
CA GLU A 480 -37.85 2.08 17.50
C GLU A 480 -37.38 2.92 18.69
N TRP A 481 -36.13 2.74 19.12
CA TRP A 481 -35.49 3.59 20.11
C TRP A 481 -35.49 5.05 19.66
N PHE A 482 -35.03 5.33 18.43
CA PHE A 482 -34.98 6.67 17.86
C PHE A 482 -36.36 7.33 17.90
N TYR A 483 -37.39 6.67 17.35
CA TYR A 483 -38.73 7.24 17.31
C TYR A 483 -39.35 7.45 18.70
N ARG A 484 -39.08 6.57 19.67
CA ARG A 484 -39.52 6.77 21.05
C ARG A 484 -38.90 8.01 21.69
N LYS A 485 -37.60 8.23 21.48
CA LYS A 485 -36.91 9.42 22.00
C LYS A 485 -37.32 10.69 21.26
N ALA A 486 -37.43 10.63 19.94
CA ALA A 486 -37.92 11.70 19.10
C ALA A 486 -39.34 12.14 19.49
N LYS A 487 -40.26 11.19 19.74
CA LYS A 487 -41.59 11.48 20.28
C LYS A 487 -41.54 12.24 21.60
N LYS A 488 -40.63 11.88 22.51
CA LYS A 488 -40.51 12.54 23.82
C LYS A 488 -40.06 14.01 23.67
N ASN A 489 -39.20 14.29 22.70
CA ASN A 489 -38.70 15.64 22.43
C ASN A 489 -39.57 16.45 21.45
N LEU A 490 -40.50 15.80 20.75
CA LEU A 490 -41.37 16.43 19.75
C LEU A 490 -42.06 17.72 20.25
N PRO A 491 -42.59 17.82 21.49
CA PRO A 491 -43.20 19.06 21.97
C PRO A 491 -42.28 20.28 21.90
N ASN A 492 -40.96 20.08 22.10
CA ASN A 492 -39.97 21.16 22.04
C ASN A 492 -39.65 21.60 20.60
N LEU A 493 -39.93 20.72 19.61
CA LEU A 493 -39.62 20.95 18.20
C LEU A 493 -40.86 21.38 17.40
N LEU A 494 -42.06 21.11 17.92
CA LEU A 494 -43.32 21.26 17.18
C LEU A 494 -43.55 22.69 16.68
N GLU A 495 -43.23 23.70 17.49
CA GLU A 495 -43.30 25.11 17.13
C GLU A 495 -42.46 25.39 15.86
N ALA A 496 -41.17 25.05 15.91
CA ALA A 496 -40.24 25.27 14.80
C ALA A 496 -40.64 24.50 13.53
N LEU A 497 -41.11 23.25 13.69
CA LEU A 497 -41.53 22.40 12.59
C LEU A 497 -42.77 22.96 11.88
N LEU A 498 -43.76 23.47 12.62
CA LEU A 498 -45.00 23.99 12.03
C LEU A 498 -44.85 25.40 11.47
N THR A 499 -43.93 26.22 12.01
CA THR A 499 -43.58 27.53 11.46
C THR A 499 -42.60 27.42 10.28
N GLY A 500 -41.87 26.31 10.15
CA GLY A 500 -40.82 26.12 9.16
C GLY A 500 -39.48 26.72 9.59
N ASP A 501 -39.36 27.11 10.86
CA ASP A 501 -38.09 27.57 11.42
C ASP A 501 -37.08 26.43 11.45
N SER A 502 -36.01 26.61 10.69
CA SER A 502 -34.95 25.62 10.55
C SER A 502 -33.79 25.86 11.53
N THR A 503 -33.83 26.95 12.30
CA THR A 503 -32.75 27.36 13.23
C THR A 503 -32.38 26.27 14.24
N PRO A 504 -33.33 25.55 14.87
CA PRO A 504 -33.00 24.51 15.85
C PRO A 504 -32.22 23.32 15.27
N PHE A 505 -32.32 23.09 13.96
CA PHE A 505 -31.70 21.95 13.26
C PHE A 505 -30.35 22.29 12.63
N GLN A 506 -29.88 23.54 12.76
CA GLN A 506 -28.56 23.93 12.27
C GLN A 506 -27.46 23.29 13.10
N LEU A 507 -26.42 22.80 12.43
CA LEU A 507 -25.28 22.10 13.06
C LEU A 507 -24.10 23.05 13.34
N GLU A 508 -24.10 24.26 12.78
CA GLU A 508 -23.12 25.32 13.05
C GLU A 508 -23.46 26.08 14.36
N GLN A 509 -23.72 25.34 15.42
CA GLN A 509 -24.03 25.90 16.74
C GLN A 509 -22.81 25.76 17.66
N PRO A 510 -22.50 26.77 18.50
CA PRO A 510 -21.35 26.71 19.43
C PRO A 510 -21.32 25.46 20.31
N LYS A 511 -22.50 24.89 20.62
CA LYS A 511 -22.66 23.66 21.39
C LYS A 511 -21.97 22.43 20.76
N PHE A 512 -21.70 22.45 19.46
CA PHE A 512 -21.04 21.36 18.74
C PHE A 512 -19.55 21.63 18.44
N GLU A 513 -19.07 22.86 18.59
CA GLU A 513 -17.67 23.21 18.28
C GLU A 513 -16.67 22.51 19.21
N HIS A 514 -17.04 22.38 20.48
CA HIS A 514 -16.26 21.60 21.45
C HIS A 514 -16.15 20.12 21.03
N LEU A 515 -17.24 19.56 20.51
CA LEU A 515 -17.30 18.17 20.06
C LEU A 515 -16.45 17.94 18.80
N TYR A 516 -16.42 18.90 17.86
CA TYR A 516 -15.51 18.81 16.71
C TYR A 516 -14.04 18.85 17.13
N SER A 517 -13.71 19.68 18.12
CA SER A 517 -12.36 19.76 18.69
C SER A 517 -11.96 18.46 19.38
N GLN A 518 -12.90 17.82 20.09
CA GLN A 518 -12.69 16.53 20.75
C GLN A 518 -12.55 15.37 19.76
N LEU A 519 -13.39 15.30 18.73
CA LEU A 519 -13.36 14.22 17.74
C LEU A 519 -12.19 14.37 16.75
N GLY A 520 -11.83 15.62 16.41
CA GLY A 520 -10.84 15.92 15.38
C GLY A 520 -11.38 15.80 13.94
N PHE A 521 -12.69 15.58 13.77
CA PHE A 521 -13.37 15.51 12.48
C PHE A 521 -14.78 16.09 12.55
N ARG A 522 -15.30 16.51 11.40
CA ARG A 522 -16.68 17.00 11.24
C ARG A 522 -17.52 15.93 10.53
N PRO A 523 -18.77 15.67 10.97
CA PRO A 523 -19.67 14.76 10.27
C PRO A 523 -19.90 15.17 8.82
N ALA A 524 -20.19 14.20 7.96
CA ALA A 524 -20.59 14.48 6.59
C ALA A 524 -21.82 15.41 6.56
N GLY A 525 -21.75 16.47 5.75
CA GLY A 525 -22.82 17.45 5.63
C GLY A 525 -23.06 18.32 6.87
N ALA A 526 -22.08 18.46 7.78
CA ALA A 526 -22.17 19.38 8.92
C ALA A 526 -22.40 20.84 8.50
N ALA A 527 -21.78 21.29 7.41
CA ALA A 527 -21.99 22.63 6.84
C ALA A 527 -23.32 22.79 6.07
N ALA A 528 -24.03 21.68 5.80
CA ALA A 528 -25.27 21.74 5.04
C ALA A 528 -26.43 22.14 5.96
N ARG A 529 -27.05 23.29 5.67
CA ARG A 529 -28.24 23.76 6.40
C ARG A 529 -29.36 22.73 6.29
N ARG A 530 -29.79 22.18 7.43
CA ARG A 530 -31.00 21.36 7.53
C ARG A 530 -32.19 22.28 7.34
N LYS A 531 -33.05 21.97 6.37
CA LYS A 531 -34.30 22.71 6.14
C LYS A 531 -35.48 21.86 6.59
N VAL A 532 -36.44 22.51 7.24
CA VAL A 532 -37.78 21.94 7.44
C VAL A 532 -38.47 21.90 6.08
N GLN A 533 -38.87 20.71 5.65
CA GLN A 533 -39.53 20.48 4.37
C GLN A 533 -41.00 20.20 4.60
N PHE A 534 -41.85 20.73 3.71
CA PHE A 534 -43.29 20.51 3.73
C PHE A 534 -43.67 19.81 2.42
N GLU A 535 -44.21 18.60 2.52
CA GLU A 535 -44.69 17.85 1.36
C GLU A 535 -46.21 17.73 1.41
N TYR A 536 -46.91 18.24 0.40
CA TYR A 536 -48.37 18.08 0.29
C TYR A 536 -48.72 16.81 -0.49
N ILE A 537 -49.35 15.85 0.19
CA ILE A 537 -49.82 14.61 -0.42
C ILE A 537 -51.34 14.53 -0.23
N PRO A 538 -52.16 14.74 -1.28
CA PRO A 538 -53.61 14.66 -1.17
C PRO A 538 -54.03 13.23 -0.83
N SER A 539 -55.11 13.06 -0.05
CA SER A 539 -55.54 11.76 0.49
C SER A 539 -55.68 10.65 -0.58
N ARG A 540 -56.13 10.99 -1.79
CA ARG A 540 -56.24 10.06 -2.94
C ARG A 540 -54.90 9.51 -3.47
N LYS A 541 -53.78 10.19 -3.19
CA LYS A 541 -52.43 9.78 -3.60
C LYS A 541 -51.64 9.14 -2.46
N GLN A 542 -52.19 9.10 -1.25
CA GLN A 542 -51.51 8.50 -0.11
C GLN A 542 -51.57 6.98 -0.20
N HIS A 543 -50.46 6.32 0.15
CA HIS A 543 -50.46 4.87 0.28
C HIS A 543 -51.13 4.47 1.60
N PRO A 544 -52.07 3.51 1.57
CA PRO A 544 -52.72 3.04 2.79
C PRO A 544 -51.69 2.35 3.69
N PRO A 545 -51.66 2.67 4.99
CA PRO A 545 -50.70 2.09 5.92
C PRO A 545 -50.96 0.59 6.09
N ARG A 546 -49.89 -0.19 6.15
CA ARG A 546 -49.94 -1.66 6.32
C ARG A 546 -49.31 -2.08 7.64
N LYS A 547 -49.77 -3.22 8.15
CA LYS A 547 -49.19 -3.85 9.34
C LYS A 547 -47.71 -4.20 9.13
N SER A 548 -47.34 -4.57 7.90
CA SER A 548 -45.97 -4.90 7.47
C SER A 548 -45.03 -3.70 7.37
N ASP A 549 -45.53 -2.47 7.40
CA ASP A 549 -44.66 -1.30 7.31
C ASP A 549 -43.73 -1.27 8.54
N GLY A 550 -42.48 -0.83 8.36
CA GLY A 550 -41.53 -0.74 9.46
C GLY A 550 -41.93 0.27 10.55
N PRO A 551 -41.11 0.41 11.60
CA PRO A 551 -41.26 1.45 12.61
C PRO A 551 -41.26 2.85 11.99
N SER A 552 -42.12 3.73 12.50
CA SER A 552 -42.15 5.14 12.09
C SER A 552 -42.56 6.05 13.25
N LEU A 553 -42.27 7.35 13.12
CA LEU A 553 -42.68 8.33 14.12
C LEU A 553 -44.22 8.40 14.23
N ALA A 554 -44.94 8.36 13.10
CA ALA A 554 -46.40 8.33 13.06
C ALA A 554 -46.98 7.12 13.82
N LYS A 555 -46.41 5.92 13.63
CA LYS A 555 -46.81 4.72 14.40
C LYS A 555 -46.54 4.89 15.90
N THR A 556 -45.38 5.44 16.25
CA THR A 556 -44.97 5.67 17.65
C THR A 556 -45.85 6.72 18.36
N LEU A 557 -46.34 7.71 17.59
CA LEU A 557 -47.31 8.71 18.04
C LEU A 557 -48.75 8.17 18.09
N LYS A 558 -49.01 6.95 17.61
CA LYS A 558 -50.34 6.34 17.46
C LYS A 558 -51.25 7.09 16.48
N LEU A 559 -50.68 7.67 15.43
CA LEU A 559 -51.40 8.41 14.38
C LEU A 559 -51.79 7.53 13.19
N VAL A 560 -51.43 6.24 13.19
CA VAL A 560 -51.70 5.33 12.06
C VAL A 560 -52.93 4.50 12.38
N HIS A 561 -54.01 4.71 11.62
CA HIS A 561 -55.28 4.01 11.76
C HIS A 561 -55.40 2.93 10.69
N LEU A 562 -55.12 1.68 11.07
CA LEU A 562 -55.15 0.53 10.15
C LEU A 562 -56.59 0.17 9.70
N ARG A 563 -57.61 0.50 10.49
CA ARG A 563 -59.02 0.26 10.12
C ARG A 563 -59.49 1.24 9.05
N ASP A 564 -59.14 2.52 9.26
CA ASP A 564 -59.55 3.63 8.40
C ASP A 564 -58.57 3.84 7.23
N LEU A 565 -57.52 3.01 7.15
CA LEU A 565 -56.46 3.04 6.16
C LEU A 565 -55.85 4.44 5.96
N CYS A 566 -55.68 5.18 7.05
CA CYS A 566 -55.23 6.56 7.02
C CYS A 566 -54.18 6.89 8.09
N VAL A 567 -53.47 7.99 7.88
CA VAL A 567 -52.56 8.59 8.86
C VAL A 567 -53.18 9.91 9.33
N CYS A 568 -53.34 10.05 10.64
CA CYS A 568 -53.99 11.19 11.27
C CYS A 568 -53.01 12.34 11.56
N CYS A 569 -53.59 13.54 11.66
CA CYS A 569 -52.92 14.79 11.99
C CYS A 569 -52.40 14.76 13.43
N VAL A 570 -51.15 15.17 13.65
CA VAL A 570 -50.58 15.29 15.00
C VAL A 570 -51.28 16.32 15.89
N LEU A 571 -51.94 17.34 15.31
CA LEU A 571 -52.59 18.43 16.05
C LEU A 571 -54.00 18.07 16.54
N SER A 572 -54.74 17.28 15.77
CA SER A 572 -56.15 16.98 16.05
C SER A 572 -56.44 15.50 16.26
N ASN A 573 -55.55 14.59 15.85
CA ASN A 573 -55.66 13.12 15.90
C ASN A 573 -56.91 12.50 15.22
N TRP A 574 -57.88 13.30 14.78
CA TRP A 574 -59.11 12.85 14.12
C TRP A 574 -59.16 13.22 12.64
N GLU A 575 -58.43 14.25 12.22
CA GLU A 575 -58.35 14.65 10.81
C GLU A 575 -57.27 13.85 10.09
N GLY A 576 -57.55 13.41 8.85
CA GLY A 576 -56.54 12.83 7.98
C GLY A 576 -55.43 13.83 7.65
N ALA A 577 -54.18 13.40 7.77
CA ALA A 577 -53.03 14.21 7.38
C ALA A 577 -52.99 14.41 5.88
N GLN A 578 -52.54 15.58 5.44
CA GLN A 578 -52.37 15.94 4.03
C GLN A 578 -51.04 16.65 3.76
N VAL A 579 -50.37 17.10 4.82
CA VAL A 579 -49.04 17.71 4.78
C VAL A 579 -48.11 16.87 5.65
N PHE A 580 -46.96 16.52 5.11
CA PHE A 580 -45.91 15.77 5.81
C PHE A 580 -44.73 16.70 6.02
N VAL A 581 -44.45 17.00 7.29
CA VAL A 581 -43.34 17.87 7.67
C VAL A 581 -42.14 17.02 8.00
N SER A 582 -41.01 17.22 7.33
CA SER A 582 -39.82 16.40 7.48
C SER A 582 -38.56 17.22 7.75
N VAL A 583 -37.61 16.59 8.43
CA VAL A 583 -36.24 17.11 8.63
C VAL A 583 -35.27 15.98 8.26
N PRO A 584 -34.28 16.24 7.38
CA PRO A 584 -33.27 15.24 7.03
C PRO A 584 -32.46 14.77 8.24
N VAL A 585 -32.21 13.47 8.33
CA VAL A 585 -31.36 12.86 9.36
C VAL A 585 -30.19 12.18 8.66
N ALA A 586 -29.01 12.79 8.70
CA ALA A 586 -27.85 12.33 7.96
C ALA A 586 -26.66 11.98 8.87
N ASN A 587 -26.65 12.44 10.12
CA ASN A 587 -25.57 12.13 11.06
C ASN A 587 -26.02 12.10 12.53
N ALA A 588 -25.10 11.74 13.42
CA ALA A 588 -25.30 11.64 14.86
C ALA A 588 -25.82 12.94 15.50
N LEU A 589 -25.42 14.11 15.00
CA LEU A 589 -25.86 15.40 15.55
C LEU A 589 -27.32 15.71 15.20
N ASP A 590 -27.77 15.28 14.01
CA ASP A 590 -29.20 15.32 13.66
C ASP A 590 -30.01 14.47 14.64
N ILE A 591 -29.53 13.27 14.98
CA ILE A 591 -30.16 12.40 15.98
C ILE A 591 -30.20 13.08 17.36
N ALA A 592 -29.09 13.67 17.80
CA ALA A 592 -29.01 14.39 19.07
C ALA A 592 -30.05 15.54 19.14
N ASN A 593 -30.11 16.38 18.10
CA ASN A 593 -31.06 17.49 18.01
C ASN A 593 -32.52 17.00 18.03
N LEU A 594 -32.86 15.99 17.21
CA LEU A 594 -34.23 15.50 17.09
C LEU A 594 -34.71 14.75 18.34
N THR A 595 -33.82 14.05 19.03
CA THR A 595 -34.15 13.29 20.25
C THR A 595 -34.00 14.10 21.54
N GLY A 596 -33.31 15.25 21.51
CA GLY A 596 -33.01 16.07 22.68
C GLY A 596 -32.00 15.40 23.62
N ILE A 597 -31.26 14.39 23.15
CA ILE A 597 -30.26 13.65 23.92
C ILE A 597 -28.88 14.19 23.57
N ALA A 598 -28.05 14.44 24.59
CA ALA A 598 -26.66 14.81 24.39
C ALA A 598 -25.90 13.72 23.61
N TRP A 599 -24.96 14.12 22.74
CA TRP A 599 -24.27 13.20 21.86
C TRP A 599 -23.57 12.06 22.61
N GLU A 600 -22.92 12.33 23.76
CA GLU A 600 -22.23 11.30 24.55
C GLU A 600 -23.18 10.24 25.15
N LYS A 601 -24.49 10.55 25.20
CA LYS A 601 -25.54 9.68 25.74
C LYS A 601 -26.32 8.94 24.66
N LEU A 602 -26.02 9.16 23.38
CA LEU A 602 -26.54 8.33 22.31
C LEU A 602 -25.95 6.91 22.42
N PRO A 603 -26.65 5.87 21.94
CA PRO A 603 -26.05 4.55 21.76
C PRO A 603 -24.74 4.67 20.97
N GLU A 604 -23.69 3.96 21.39
CA GLU A 604 -22.34 4.14 20.85
C GLU A 604 -22.32 4.02 19.32
N GLU A 605 -23.04 3.06 18.75
CA GLU A 605 -23.17 2.90 17.29
C GLU A 605 -23.73 4.15 16.56
N LEU A 606 -24.64 4.90 17.20
CA LEU A 606 -25.28 6.08 16.62
C LEU A 606 -24.44 7.35 16.85
N GLN A 607 -23.48 7.34 17.78
CA GLN A 607 -22.55 8.45 17.99
C GLN A 607 -21.66 8.69 16.76
N TYR A 608 -21.36 7.64 16.00
CA TYR A 608 -20.49 7.67 14.83
C TYR A 608 -21.27 7.56 13.50
N PHE A 609 -22.61 7.64 13.55
CA PHE A 609 -23.46 7.69 12.36
C PHE A 609 -23.17 8.94 11.53
N GLY A 610 -22.90 8.76 10.23
CA GLY A 610 -22.64 9.85 9.29
C GLY A 610 -21.28 10.53 9.49
N MET A 611 -20.35 9.88 10.19
CA MET A 611 -18.97 10.35 10.28
C MET A 611 -18.20 9.99 9.01
N PRO A 612 -17.28 10.86 8.54
CA PRO A 612 -16.52 10.62 7.32
C PRO A 612 -15.58 9.44 7.50
N GLU A 613 -15.43 8.63 6.47
CA GLU A 613 -14.35 7.64 6.38
C GLU A 613 -13.02 8.38 6.20
N VAL A 614 -11.99 8.04 6.97
CA VAL A 614 -10.67 8.68 6.86
C VAL A 614 -10.01 8.17 5.58
N GLY A 615 -9.78 9.08 4.65
CA GLY A 615 -9.21 8.78 3.34
C GLY A 615 -7.70 8.57 3.37
N GLY A 616 -7.26 7.67 2.50
CA GLY A 616 -5.87 7.39 2.16
C GLY A 616 -5.81 6.22 1.18
N ASN A 617 -4.73 6.12 0.41
CA ASN A 617 -4.59 5.00 -0.53
C ASN A 617 -3.84 3.87 0.16
N SER A 618 -4.58 2.93 0.75
CA SER A 618 -4.00 1.77 1.43
C SER A 618 -3.32 0.77 0.50
N ILE A 619 -3.30 1.01 -0.81
CA ILE A 619 -2.44 0.28 -1.74
C ILE A 619 -1.04 0.90 -1.79
N LEU A 620 -0.90 2.20 -1.51
CA LEU A 620 0.39 2.91 -1.61
C LEU A 620 0.99 3.21 -0.24
N GLU A 621 0.14 3.38 0.77
CA GLU A 621 0.52 3.80 2.11
C GLU A 621 0.22 2.72 3.14
N ARG A 622 1.12 2.60 4.12
CA ARG A 622 0.90 1.78 5.31
C ARG A 622 -0.03 2.52 6.27
N LEU A 623 -1.34 2.29 6.15
CA LEU A 623 -2.40 2.88 6.97
C LEU A 623 -2.96 1.85 7.96
N ASP A 624 -3.52 2.29 9.09
CA ASP A 624 -4.22 1.38 10.02
C ASP A 624 -5.39 0.71 9.29
N PRO A 625 -5.41 -0.64 9.15
CA PRO A 625 -6.52 -1.34 8.52
C PRO A 625 -7.89 -1.01 9.11
N LEU A 626 -7.97 -0.62 10.39
CA LEU A 626 -9.22 -0.20 11.03
C LEU A 626 -9.77 1.13 10.45
N GLN A 627 -8.91 2.02 9.93
CA GLN A 627 -9.33 3.33 9.38
C GLN A 627 -10.19 3.19 8.12
N ASN A 628 -9.93 2.17 7.30
CA ASN A 628 -10.62 1.95 6.03
C ASN A 628 -11.89 1.11 6.16
N LEU A 629 -12.27 0.72 7.38
CA LEU A 629 -13.51 -0.02 7.58
C LEU A 629 -14.72 0.90 7.35
N SER A 630 -15.62 0.46 6.50
CA SER A 630 -16.91 1.13 6.36
C SER A 630 -17.77 0.85 7.58
N ASN A 631 -18.28 1.91 8.21
CA ASN A 631 -19.19 1.79 9.34
C ASN A 631 -20.58 1.32 8.86
N PRO A 632 -21.05 0.10 9.19
CA PRO A 632 -22.34 -0.41 8.73
C PRO A 632 -23.52 0.47 9.18
N TRP A 633 -23.38 1.13 10.33
CA TRP A 633 -24.40 2.04 10.86
C TRP A 633 -24.56 3.32 10.03
N ASN A 634 -23.68 3.63 9.08
CA ASN A 634 -23.94 4.67 8.08
C ASN A 634 -25.12 4.31 7.15
N SER A 635 -25.53 3.04 7.10
CA SER A 635 -26.77 2.61 6.43
C SER A 635 -28.03 2.80 7.29
N PHE A 636 -27.90 3.33 8.51
CA PHE A 636 -29.03 3.66 9.36
C PHE A 636 -29.76 4.88 8.78
N ALA A 637 -30.96 4.67 8.24
CA ALA A 637 -31.73 5.71 7.54
C ALA A 637 -33.06 6.04 8.25
N PRO A 638 -33.04 6.65 9.44
CA PRO A 638 -34.26 7.06 10.12
C PRO A 638 -34.96 8.19 9.36
N ARG A 639 -36.30 8.11 9.25
CA ARG A 639 -37.11 9.16 8.60
C ARG A 639 -37.88 9.95 9.65
N PHE A 640 -37.45 11.18 9.92
CA PHE A 640 -38.19 12.08 10.80
C PHE A 640 -39.27 12.81 10.01
N VAL A 641 -40.50 12.30 10.08
CA VAL A 641 -41.66 12.85 9.37
C VAL A 641 -42.85 12.94 10.32
N ILE A 642 -43.50 14.10 10.36
CA ILE A 642 -44.69 14.34 11.17
C ILE A 642 -45.88 14.62 10.25
N PRO A 643 -46.97 13.84 10.38
CA PRO A 643 -48.18 14.05 9.60
C PRO A 643 -49.04 15.17 10.18
N VAL A 644 -49.47 16.11 9.35
CA VAL A 644 -50.28 17.27 9.73
C VAL A 644 -51.47 17.43 8.77
N GLY A 645 -52.63 17.78 9.31
CA GLY A 645 -53.81 18.14 8.53
C GLY A 645 -53.64 19.53 7.92
N LEU A 646 -54.05 19.72 6.66
CA LEU A 646 -53.90 21.00 5.96
C LEU A 646 -54.66 22.14 6.66
N ARG A 647 -55.86 21.84 7.17
CA ARG A 647 -56.68 22.80 7.92
C ARG A 647 -55.99 23.21 9.23
N GLY A 648 -55.62 22.25 10.06
CA GLY A 648 -54.92 22.50 11.32
C GLY A 648 -53.61 23.26 11.12
N LEU A 649 -52.84 22.96 10.07
CA LEU A 649 -51.62 23.72 9.76
C LEU A 649 -51.92 25.17 9.39
N ARG A 650 -52.94 25.42 8.56
CA ARG A 650 -53.37 26.77 8.18
C ARG A 650 -53.82 27.60 9.38
N GLU A 651 -54.65 27.01 10.24
CA GLU A 651 -55.12 27.66 11.46
C GLU A 651 -53.94 27.97 12.41
N TYR A 652 -53.04 27.00 12.62
CA TYR A 652 -51.85 27.16 13.46
C TYR A 652 -50.89 28.26 12.98
N ARG A 653 -50.63 28.31 11.67
CA ARG A 653 -49.74 29.30 11.05
C ARG A 653 -50.39 30.68 11.01
N LYS A 654 -51.68 30.77 10.68
CA LYS A 654 -52.44 32.03 10.68
C LYS A 654 -52.47 32.67 12.06
N ALA A 655 -52.63 31.88 13.12
CA ALA A 655 -52.57 32.36 14.51
C ALA A 655 -51.22 33.00 14.88
N ARG A 656 -50.15 32.70 14.12
CA ARG A 656 -48.79 33.26 14.29
C ARG A 656 -48.42 34.29 13.22
N GLY A 657 -49.39 34.75 12.42
CA GLY A 657 -49.15 35.70 11.33
C GLY A 657 -48.37 35.13 10.15
N LEU A 658 -48.30 33.80 10.01
CA LEU A 658 -47.58 33.13 8.93
C LEU A 658 -48.53 32.65 7.84
N ASN A 659 -48.14 32.84 6.58
CA ASN A 659 -48.83 32.25 5.44
C ASN A 659 -48.47 30.77 5.30
N THR A 660 -49.44 29.94 4.91
CA THR A 660 -49.19 28.54 4.54
C THR A 660 -48.91 28.49 3.04
N PRO A 661 -47.80 27.90 2.58
CA PRO A 661 -47.49 27.81 1.15
C PRO A 661 -48.63 27.15 0.37
N SER A 662 -48.85 27.56 -0.87
CA SER A 662 -49.91 27.00 -1.71
C SER A 662 -49.63 25.54 -2.07
N ALA A 663 -50.66 24.76 -2.42
CA ALA A 663 -50.50 23.34 -2.73
C ALA A 663 -49.62 23.08 -3.97
N ASP A 664 -49.37 24.10 -4.81
CA ASP A 664 -48.49 24.03 -5.97
C ASP A 664 -47.06 24.52 -5.64
N GLU A 665 -46.89 25.40 -4.65
CA GLU A 665 -45.58 25.72 -4.05
C GLU A 665 -45.00 24.54 -3.26
N LEU A 666 -45.85 23.73 -2.61
CA LEU A 666 -45.46 22.55 -1.82
C LEU A 666 -45.09 21.30 -2.65
N LYS A 667 -45.27 21.33 -3.98
CA LYS A 667 -44.90 20.22 -4.88
C LYS A 667 -43.55 20.41 -5.56
N ASN A 668 -42.97 21.62 -5.49
CA ASN A 668 -41.81 22.05 -6.29
C ASN A 668 -40.63 22.56 -5.43
N LEU A 669 -40.49 22.12 -4.17
CA LEU A 669 -39.44 22.54 -3.24
C LEU A 669 -38.59 21.39 -2.71
#